data_AF-A0A5E5QPJ4-F1
#
_entry.id   AF-A0A5E5QPJ4-F1
#
_cell.length_a   1.000
_cell.length_b   1.000
_cell.length_c   1.000
_cell.angle_alpha   90.00
_cell.angle_beta   90.00
_cell.angle_gamma   90.00
#
_symmetry.space_group_name_H-M   'P 1'
#
loop_
_entity.id
_entity.type
_entity.pdbx_description
1 polymer ?
#
loop_
_entity_poly.entity_id
_entity_poly.type
_entity_poly.pdbx_seq_one_letter_code
_entity_poly.pdbx_strand_id
1 'polypeptide(L)'
;DHGENFANGENGMAELTDRVKQIYDTYANENTYFDRIALVGCNTSRIKQGLTRDFAKMIYDNIPALKTAEITGRKGDMQINPDGTKTMEAGGEKMIYQWNGDLNVITRQTKEFKRVGEILKGLRLGDANPKGSLDTVDIDSIPDKLYDTQVDTSVVVGEGAFKTAYNFKNRPNLLVLLLRIYHRARIVEQEIKGLEQLKSLGMKTPEFYKKITFVDKFDFKQHGLVVQKIQGAEEVRLVHRTETLSPKILNKSNNQTLEDITHLQKIFTKNPNLFVSDFQGLIGEDGQLHIMDPQGVNLHSDSKNNASQLDILQRVRQNILKHHKRFTDKTLNHIVYIDKELWDSPDDALKQKILSDAEKNKNKVIVVYDSTTGEKNVIRQPRNSQSLEFETVEVISRDRVSLSAYAKYEYLDFARRHDWKRNHKSVFRVNTAESYEALNLKSNGKNKYNIILSIGEDKVTKDAANALFEKHPDTSIIATLDEQGKLVLPQGEAFTPDSSVRINIVGHPEALEQVGARKLANYTDQLVRHYKIDSIDTQAYLNRAALVGCKNQALSESYAKQLYTRRYLRDASVTGRLGDMQVNKDGTKTMNSDDQKIIHRWNHESQKSTWTTQSSNNVGKVLDHLKLGLDDETALNIPDTLTYEEIGEPIDKGSTKVAYTLKNHPDLLFLQLGKIPGNRNYVRQLKNEVNWINKFRELGIKTPKYFKVVSMLGKDNQEHHGILVERIHDSFMVKPGWVPLKEERITHKTLADIQALLQHFSNNPDLIIADLQMLVGRDGQLYVIDPANPNSPSIQSSLPNSQQFRMKSIEGLRGWRDASLNVLKTFNQNKGMHAIFVSKEMLERDPEFEKSLLNKAQKQQDLVVMNYDAEGTTKVLYEPKTNYKIDRIEVMVDKSNHFISETQMESLIRDNPKVSSNMVFRHALKEDFSNYQSNIIVQNGNSEVAVKAAQALANKHPESSIIVRFDADGNLITPTDGLYTPKGNVRLNFVDHGKNFAKGENGMEKLTDKVKQIYDTYANENTYFDRIALVGCDTSRIRQGLTRNFAKMIYDNIPALKTAEITGRKGDMQINPDGTKTMEAGGEKMIYQWNGDLNVITRQTKESKR
;
A
#
# COMPACT_ATOMS: atom_id res chain seq x y z
N ASP A 1 33.02 28.36 -5.28
CA ASP A 1 34.00 29.45 -5.15
C ASP A 1 35.43 28.95 -5.28
N HIS A 2 36.40 29.81 -5.64
CA HIS A 2 37.82 29.49 -5.46
C HIS A 2 38.11 29.28 -3.97
N GLY A 3 39.01 28.34 -3.61
CA GLY A 3 39.42 28.20 -2.21
C GLY A 3 40.05 29.47 -1.61
N GLU A 4 40.49 30.42 -2.45
CA GLU A 4 40.99 31.73 -2.04
C GLU A 4 39.87 32.65 -1.57
N ASN A 5 38.65 32.54 -2.12
CA ASN A 5 37.49 33.30 -1.65
C ASN A 5 37.04 32.82 -0.27
N PHE A 6 37.16 31.52 0.01
CA PHE A 6 36.97 30.98 1.36
C PHE A 6 38.09 31.41 2.35
N ALA A 7 39.25 31.83 1.84
CA ALA A 7 40.42 32.20 2.64
C ALA A 7 40.64 33.72 2.79
N ASN A 8 40.12 34.53 1.85
CA ASN A 8 40.40 35.96 1.65
C ASN A 8 39.16 36.81 1.27
N GLY A 9 37.96 36.25 1.10
CA GLY A 9 36.75 37.04 0.84
C GLY A 9 36.41 37.98 2.01
N GLU A 10 35.51 38.95 1.80
CA GLU A 10 35.14 40.01 2.78
C GLU A 10 34.79 39.48 4.20
N ASN A 11 34.55 38.18 4.33
CA ASN A 11 34.10 37.45 5.51
C ASN A 11 34.90 36.12 5.71
N GLY A 12 35.88 36.09 6.61
CA GLY A 12 36.85 34.98 6.78
C GLY A 12 36.34 33.68 7.46
N MET A 13 37.25 32.72 7.74
CA MET A 13 36.97 31.37 8.29
C MET A 13 36.12 31.34 9.59
N ALA A 14 36.21 32.40 10.40
CA ALA A 14 35.39 32.58 11.60
C ALA A 14 33.90 32.77 11.25
N GLU A 15 33.59 33.59 10.26
CA GLU A 15 32.20 33.79 9.84
C GLU A 15 31.62 32.56 9.16
N LEU A 16 32.45 31.81 8.40
CA LEU A 16 32.02 30.52 7.84
C LEU A 16 31.62 29.55 8.96
N THR A 17 32.36 29.54 10.06
CA THR A 17 32.07 28.75 11.25
C THR A 17 30.78 29.24 11.95
N ASP A 18 30.61 30.55 12.08
CA ASP A 18 29.39 31.14 12.65
C ASP A 18 28.14 30.85 11.81
N ARG A 19 28.25 30.85 10.47
CA ARG A 19 27.15 30.45 9.57
C ARG A 19 26.79 28.97 9.73
N VAL A 20 27.78 28.08 9.89
CA VAL A 20 27.49 26.68 10.21
C VAL A 20 26.80 26.56 11.56
N LYS A 21 27.25 27.33 12.56
CA LYS A 21 26.60 27.37 13.87
C LYS A 21 25.14 27.84 13.78
N GLN A 22 24.87 28.91 13.03
CA GLN A 22 23.50 29.39 12.81
C GLN A 22 22.63 28.32 12.10
N ILE A 23 23.16 27.63 11.09
CA ILE A 23 22.45 26.53 10.41
C ILE A 23 22.19 25.39 11.40
N TYR A 24 23.18 25.00 12.18
CA TYR A 24 23.02 23.98 13.21
C TYR A 24 21.96 24.39 14.22
N ASP A 25 22.05 25.58 14.81
CA ASP A 25 21.08 26.07 15.81
C ASP A 25 19.66 26.23 15.23
N THR A 26 19.53 26.51 13.93
CA THR A 26 18.22 26.67 13.26
C THR A 26 17.55 25.32 12.95
N TYR A 27 18.33 24.31 12.56
CA TYR A 27 17.79 23.07 12.01
C TYR A 27 18.03 21.84 12.90
N ALA A 28 18.94 21.91 13.88
CA ALA A 28 19.19 20.81 14.80
C ALA A 28 18.01 20.63 15.76
N ASN A 29 17.50 19.41 15.81
CA ASN A 29 16.51 18.93 16.78
C ASN A 29 16.78 17.44 17.02
N GLU A 30 16.00 16.80 17.90
CA GLU A 30 16.18 15.39 18.29
C GLU A 30 16.13 14.39 17.10
N ASN A 31 15.64 14.81 15.93
CA ASN A 31 15.50 13.99 14.72
C ASN A 31 16.42 14.41 13.57
N THR A 32 17.33 15.37 13.75
CA THR A 32 18.17 15.92 12.66
C THR A 32 19.66 15.70 12.96
N TYR A 33 20.32 14.93 12.11
CA TYR A 33 21.75 14.60 12.22
C TYR A 33 22.52 15.21 11.06
N PHE A 34 23.65 15.86 11.36
CA PHE A 34 24.53 16.43 10.36
C PHE A 34 25.67 15.47 10.07
N ASP A 35 25.51 14.60 9.05
CA ASP A 35 26.52 13.58 8.74
C ASP A 35 27.77 14.15 8.05
N ARG A 36 27.62 15.25 7.29
CA ARG A 36 28.73 15.81 6.50
C ARG A 36 28.56 17.30 6.22
N ILE A 37 29.66 18.03 6.34
CA ILE A 37 29.81 19.40 5.85
C ILE A 37 30.87 19.40 4.74
N ALA A 38 30.54 19.92 3.57
CA ALA A 38 31.42 19.89 2.40
C ALA A 38 31.75 21.30 1.91
N LEU A 39 33.04 21.61 1.87
CA LEU A 39 33.54 22.83 1.22
C LEU A 39 33.59 22.60 -0.29
N VAL A 40 32.65 23.22 -1.01
CA VAL A 40 32.47 23.00 -2.45
C VAL A 40 33.14 24.11 -3.27
N GLY A 41 34.37 23.86 -3.70
CA GLY A 41 35.17 24.77 -4.52
C GLY A 41 36.42 24.10 -5.10
N CYS A 42 37.14 24.79 -6.00
CA CYS A 42 38.44 24.32 -6.52
C CYS A 42 39.53 24.49 -5.47
N ASN A 43 40.39 23.47 -5.31
CA ASN A 43 41.58 23.48 -4.43
C ASN A 43 41.34 23.85 -2.95
N THR A 44 40.14 23.61 -2.40
CA THR A 44 39.77 23.95 -1.00
C THR A 44 40.64 23.30 0.08
N SER A 45 41.45 22.28 -0.26
CA SER A 45 42.36 21.61 0.68
C SER A 45 43.83 22.01 0.54
N ARG A 46 44.24 22.74 -0.50
CA ARG A 46 45.64 23.19 -0.71
C ARG A 46 45.86 24.68 -0.43
N ILE A 47 44.80 25.48 -0.48
CA ILE A 47 44.90 26.93 -0.27
C ILE A 47 45.23 27.23 1.21
N LYS A 48 46.19 28.14 1.43
CA LYS A 48 46.82 28.47 2.73
C LYS A 48 47.26 27.25 3.58
N GLN A 49 47.88 26.23 2.96
CA GLN A 49 48.44 25.06 3.67
C GLN A 49 47.46 24.27 4.58
N GLY A 50 46.14 24.30 4.31
CA GLY A 50 45.21 23.43 5.05
C GLY A 50 43.82 23.96 5.32
N LEU A 51 43.26 24.86 4.51
CA LEU A 51 41.94 25.48 4.73
C LEU A 51 40.85 24.49 5.22
N THR A 52 40.67 23.34 4.55
CA THR A 52 39.67 22.34 4.97
C THR A 52 39.98 21.72 6.34
N ARG A 53 41.27 21.47 6.64
CA ARG A 53 41.71 20.92 7.93
C ARG A 53 41.46 21.93 9.05
N ASP A 54 41.81 23.18 8.81
CA ASP A 54 41.71 24.24 9.81
C ASP A 54 40.24 24.61 10.05
N PHE A 55 39.41 24.57 9.00
CA PHE A 55 37.95 24.65 9.13
C PHE A 55 37.38 23.48 9.92
N ALA A 56 37.82 22.24 9.67
CA ALA A 56 37.38 21.08 10.45
C ALA A 56 37.72 21.24 11.94
N LYS A 57 38.93 21.73 12.23
CA LYS A 57 39.35 22.05 13.60
C LYS A 57 38.44 23.10 14.23
N MET A 58 38.16 24.20 13.55
CA MET A 58 37.26 25.24 14.06
C MET A 58 35.84 24.72 14.32
N ILE A 59 35.29 23.89 13.43
CA ILE A 59 33.95 23.30 13.64
C ILE A 59 33.95 22.38 14.86
N TYR A 60 34.91 21.47 14.98
CA TYR A 60 34.96 20.52 16.10
C TYR A 60 35.26 21.17 17.45
N ASP A 61 36.05 22.25 17.46
CA ASP A 61 36.38 23.00 18.68
C ASP A 61 35.22 23.90 19.14
N ASN A 62 34.49 24.54 18.21
CA ASN A 62 33.45 25.52 18.55
C ASN A 62 32.02 24.97 18.55
N ILE A 63 31.78 23.81 17.92
CA ILE A 63 30.46 23.16 17.85
C ILE A 63 30.62 21.67 18.19
N PRO A 64 30.76 21.29 19.48
CA PRO A 64 31.08 19.92 19.89
C PRO A 64 30.10 18.85 19.40
N ALA A 65 28.83 19.22 19.20
CA ALA A 65 27.80 18.33 18.68
C ALA A 65 28.04 17.88 17.23
N LEU A 66 28.90 18.58 16.49
CA LEU A 66 29.29 18.22 15.12
C LEU A 66 30.55 17.34 15.07
N LYS A 67 31.08 16.85 16.19
CA LYS A 67 32.23 15.92 16.19
C LYS A 67 31.95 14.59 15.49
N THR A 68 30.69 14.24 15.27
CA THR A 68 30.29 13.07 14.46
C THR A 68 30.22 13.35 12.96
N ALA A 69 30.26 14.63 12.55
CA ALA A 69 30.13 15.03 11.15
C ALA A 69 31.46 14.91 10.39
N GLU A 70 31.42 14.45 9.14
CA GLU A 70 32.58 14.51 8.24
C GLU A 70 32.78 15.90 7.66
N ILE A 71 34.00 16.44 7.72
CA ILE A 71 34.34 17.69 7.02
C ILE A 71 35.13 17.35 5.76
N THR A 72 34.62 17.75 4.59
CA THR A 72 35.21 17.36 3.31
C THR A 72 35.63 18.54 2.44
N GLY A 73 36.76 18.37 1.76
CA GLY A 73 37.35 19.35 0.84
C GLY A 73 37.99 18.67 -0.35
N ARG A 74 38.63 19.45 -1.22
CA ARG A 74 39.15 18.98 -2.52
C ARG A 74 40.53 19.50 -2.83
N LYS A 75 41.33 18.63 -3.41
CA LYS A 75 42.63 18.92 -4.00
C LYS A 75 42.50 18.69 -5.50
N GLY A 76 42.73 19.73 -6.29
CA GLY A 76 42.44 19.77 -7.71
C GLY A 76 41.20 20.59 -8.05
N ASP A 77 41.04 20.85 -9.33
CA ASP A 77 39.91 21.56 -9.91
C ASP A 77 38.65 20.69 -10.00
N MET A 78 37.49 21.36 -9.99
CA MET A 78 36.19 20.70 -10.10
C MET A 78 35.16 21.55 -10.82
N GLN A 79 34.28 20.89 -11.57
CA GLN A 79 33.01 21.45 -12.05
C GLN A 79 31.80 20.80 -11.39
N ILE A 80 30.73 21.58 -11.25
CA ILE A 80 29.38 21.06 -10.98
C ILE A 80 28.65 21.02 -12.31
N ASN A 81 28.26 19.82 -12.71
CA ASN A 81 27.52 19.60 -13.93
C ASN A 81 26.06 20.10 -13.74
N PRO A 82 25.33 20.41 -14.84
CA PRO A 82 23.92 20.85 -14.77
C PRO A 82 22.99 19.86 -14.06
N ASP A 83 23.34 18.56 -14.02
CA ASP A 83 22.65 17.49 -13.29
C ASP A 83 22.97 17.45 -11.78
N GLY A 84 23.73 18.43 -11.27
CA GLY A 84 24.18 18.51 -9.88
C GLY A 84 25.34 17.57 -9.53
N THR A 85 25.80 16.74 -10.48
CA THR A 85 26.95 15.86 -10.27
C THR A 85 28.26 16.64 -10.30
N LYS A 86 29.29 16.06 -9.68
CA LYS A 86 30.61 16.68 -9.50
C LYS A 86 31.60 15.95 -10.40
N THR A 87 32.38 16.67 -11.19
CA THR A 87 33.46 16.09 -12.01
C THR A 87 34.77 16.77 -11.64
N MET A 88 35.81 15.98 -11.38
CA MET A 88 37.16 16.49 -11.10
C MET A 88 38.10 16.23 -12.26
N GLU A 89 39.15 17.05 -12.33
CA GLU A 89 40.28 16.81 -13.21
C GLU A 89 41.00 15.51 -12.84
N ALA A 90 41.71 14.95 -13.82
CA ALA A 90 42.57 13.79 -13.62
C ALA A 90 43.65 14.08 -12.56
N GLY A 91 43.74 13.22 -11.54
CA GLY A 91 44.62 13.40 -10.38
C GLY A 91 44.03 14.21 -9.22
N GLY A 92 42.77 14.64 -9.32
CA GLY A 92 42.06 15.28 -8.22
C GLY A 92 41.72 14.32 -7.07
N GLU A 93 41.85 14.79 -5.83
CA GLU A 93 41.61 14.02 -4.61
C GLU A 93 40.52 14.65 -3.73
N LYS A 94 39.59 13.84 -3.21
CA LYS A 94 38.67 14.24 -2.13
C LYS A 94 39.36 14.03 -0.78
N MET A 95 39.43 15.08 0.03
CA MET A 95 39.95 15.02 1.39
C MET A 95 38.79 14.94 2.37
N ILE A 96 38.86 14.02 3.33
CA ILE A 96 37.87 13.81 4.38
C ILE A 96 38.58 13.95 5.73
N TYR A 97 38.06 14.83 6.57
CA TYR A 97 38.51 15.04 7.95
C TYR A 97 37.41 14.58 8.89
N GLN A 98 37.78 13.81 9.91
CA GLN A 98 36.88 13.27 10.92
C GLN A 98 37.52 13.41 12.30
N TRP A 99 36.72 13.66 13.32
CA TRP A 99 37.18 13.62 14.70
C TRP A 99 37.30 12.16 15.16
N ASN A 100 38.48 11.76 15.64
CA ASN A 100 38.67 10.48 16.29
C ASN A 100 38.56 10.67 17.81
N GLY A 101 37.49 10.13 18.40
CA GLY A 101 37.21 10.23 19.84
C GLY A 101 38.22 9.51 20.72
N ASP A 102 38.79 8.40 20.25
CA ASP A 102 39.74 7.56 21.00
C ASP A 102 41.13 8.20 21.08
N LEU A 103 41.53 8.90 20.02
CA LEU A 103 42.85 9.55 19.91
C LEU A 103 42.80 11.06 20.19
N ASN A 104 41.59 11.62 20.36
CA ASN A 104 41.35 13.05 20.58
C ASN A 104 42.03 13.96 19.52
N VAL A 105 42.07 13.49 18.27
CA VAL A 105 42.71 14.18 17.13
C VAL A 105 41.84 14.10 15.88
N ILE A 106 42.08 15.01 14.93
CA ILE A 106 41.44 14.98 13.61
C ILE A 106 42.23 14.03 12.70
N THR A 107 41.56 13.00 12.19
CA THR A 107 42.13 12.07 11.20
C THR A 107 41.79 12.52 9.78
N ARG A 108 42.64 12.17 8.82
CA ARG A 108 42.52 12.55 7.41
C ARG A 108 42.51 11.31 6.53
N GLN A 109 41.51 11.19 5.68
CA GLN A 109 41.44 10.19 4.62
C GLN A 109 41.37 10.86 3.24
N THR A 110 41.98 10.20 2.25
CA THR A 110 41.97 10.65 0.85
C THR A 110 41.24 9.62 0.01
N LYS A 111 40.38 10.07 -0.90
CA LYS A 111 39.66 9.20 -1.84
C LYS A 111 39.68 9.78 -3.25
N GLU A 112 39.94 8.93 -4.25
CA GLU A 112 39.80 9.29 -5.65
C GLU A 112 38.33 9.51 -6.04
N PHE A 113 38.09 10.36 -7.03
CA PHE A 113 36.73 10.74 -7.42
C PHE A 113 36.12 9.70 -8.38
N LYS A 114 34.82 9.39 -8.20
CA LYS A 114 34.10 8.42 -9.04
C LYS A 114 33.93 8.86 -10.51
N ARG A 115 34.09 10.15 -10.81
CA ARG A 115 34.01 10.73 -12.16
C ARG A 115 35.22 11.64 -12.37
N VAL A 116 36.08 11.24 -13.30
CA VAL A 116 37.32 11.92 -13.67
C VAL A 116 37.23 12.30 -15.15
N GLY A 117 37.53 13.55 -15.50
CA GLY A 117 37.47 14.02 -16.88
C GLY A 117 38.01 15.43 -17.09
N GLU A 118 38.08 15.85 -18.35
CA GLU A 118 38.52 17.20 -18.72
C GLU A 118 37.51 18.24 -18.21
N ILE A 119 38.00 19.24 -17.45
CA ILE A 119 37.17 20.31 -16.88
C ILE A 119 36.96 21.39 -17.94
N LEU A 120 35.70 21.72 -18.21
CA LEU A 120 35.34 22.75 -19.18
C LEU A 120 35.64 24.14 -18.59
N LYS A 121 36.37 24.97 -19.35
CA LYS A 121 36.79 26.35 -18.98
C LYS A 121 35.66 27.34 -18.62
N GLY A 122 34.39 26.94 -18.72
CA GLY A 122 33.22 27.76 -18.33
C GLY A 122 32.38 27.17 -17.19
N LEU A 123 32.69 25.96 -16.72
CA LEU A 123 31.98 25.28 -15.62
C LEU A 123 32.90 25.03 -14.41
N ARG A 124 34.15 25.48 -14.49
CA ARG A 124 35.12 25.42 -13.39
C ARG A 124 34.66 26.35 -12.28
N LEU A 125 34.52 25.82 -11.08
CA LEU A 125 34.12 26.60 -9.90
C LEU A 125 35.29 27.49 -9.44
N GLY A 126 35.42 28.66 -10.05
CA GLY A 126 36.47 29.59 -9.69
C GLY A 126 36.76 30.69 -10.69
N ASP A 127 36.46 30.54 -11.99
CA ASP A 127 36.87 31.54 -12.98
C ASP A 127 36.35 32.94 -12.62
N ALA A 128 37.21 33.76 -12.02
CA ALA A 128 37.07 35.20 -12.00
C ALA A 128 37.26 35.61 -13.46
N ASN A 129 36.14 35.73 -14.16
CA ASN A 129 35.97 36.16 -15.55
C ASN A 129 37.33 36.46 -16.24
N PRO A 130 38.04 35.45 -16.78
CA PRO A 130 39.17 35.73 -17.63
C PRO A 130 38.56 36.22 -18.94
N LYS A 131 38.78 37.50 -19.24
CA LYS A 131 38.69 38.03 -20.61
C LYS A 131 39.40 37.03 -21.54
N GLY A 132 38.64 36.26 -22.30
CA GLY A 132 39.16 35.29 -23.27
C GLY A 132 38.68 33.86 -23.08
N SER A 133 37.38 33.62 -23.27
CA SER A 133 36.86 32.34 -23.75
C SER A 133 36.26 32.57 -25.14
N LEU A 134 36.59 31.70 -26.10
CA LEU A 134 36.03 31.76 -27.46
C LEU A 134 34.53 31.41 -27.53
N ASP A 135 33.93 30.91 -26.45
CA ASP A 135 32.51 30.53 -26.38
C ASP A 135 31.64 31.52 -25.58
N THR A 136 32.24 32.50 -24.90
CA THR A 136 31.48 33.63 -24.35
C THR A 136 31.34 34.69 -25.44
N VAL A 137 30.13 34.90 -25.93
CA VAL A 137 29.84 36.01 -26.84
C VAL A 137 30.15 37.30 -26.10
N ASP A 138 31.26 37.96 -26.44
CA ASP A 138 31.58 39.29 -25.97
C ASP A 138 30.52 40.26 -26.54
N ILE A 139 29.54 40.63 -25.72
CA ILE A 139 28.42 41.49 -26.11
C ILE A 139 28.93 42.87 -26.57
N ASP A 140 30.03 43.34 -25.98
CA ASP A 140 30.66 44.62 -26.36
C ASP A 140 31.31 44.54 -27.74
N SER A 141 31.68 43.35 -28.19
CA SER A 141 32.20 43.11 -29.54
C SER A 141 31.12 43.10 -30.64
N ILE A 142 29.83 43.15 -30.29
CA ILE A 142 28.72 43.24 -31.26
C ILE A 142 28.41 44.72 -31.51
N PRO A 143 28.59 45.26 -32.73
CA PRO A 143 28.29 46.66 -33.04
C PRO A 143 26.80 47.01 -32.90
N ASP A 144 26.48 48.24 -32.49
CA ASP A 144 25.10 48.75 -32.45
C ASP A 144 24.49 48.91 -33.85
N LYS A 145 25.35 49.09 -34.86
CA LYS A 145 24.98 49.17 -36.28
C LYS A 145 25.64 48.07 -37.08
N LEU A 146 24.85 47.29 -37.82
CA LEU A 146 25.31 46.20 -38.68
C LEU A 146 25.06 46.54 -40.15
N TYR A 147 25.90 46.02 -41.05
CA TYR A 147 25.83 46.21 -42.49
C TYR A 147 25.81 44.86 -43.24
N ASP A 148 25.54 44.87 -44.55
CA ASP A 148 25.57 43.67 -45.42
C ASP A 148 26.91 42.91 -45.41
N THR A 149 28.00 43.56 -44.98
CA THR A 149 29.31 42.89 -44.77
C THR A 149 29.32 41.95 -43.56
N GLN A 150 28.41 42.13 -42.61
CA GLN A 150 28.34 41.41 -41.34
C GLN A 150 27.10 40.50 -41.23
N VAL A 151 26.03 40.82 -41.97
CA VAL A 151 24.81 40.01 -42.02
C VAL A 151 24.69 39.36 -43.39
N ASP A 152 24.43 38.06 -43.43
CA ASP A 152 24.15 37.38 -44.69
C ASP A 152 22.66 37.49 -45.06
N THR A 153 22.31 38.60 -45.71
CA THR A 153 20.96 38.87 -46.20
C THR A 153 20.58 38.06 -47.44
N SER A 154 21.53 37.34 -48.04
CA SER A 154 21.26 36.49 -49.22
C SER A 154 20.64 35.14 -48.87
N VAL A 155 20.83 34.67 -47.63
CA VAL A 155 20.31 33.40 -47.13
C VAL A 155 19.38 33.66 -45.95
N VAL A 156 18.09 33.51 -46.20
CA VAL A 156 17.07 33.55 -45.16
C VAL A 156 17.11 32.26 -44.36
N VAL A 157 17.35 32.37 -43.05
CA VAL A 157 17.38 31.23 -42.12
C VAL A 157 15.95 30.86 -41.67
N GLY A 158 15.08 31.86 -41.53
CA GLY A 158 13.67 31.68 -41.17
C GLY A 158 12.88 32.98 -41.28
N GLU A 159 11.58 32.88 -41.50
CA GLU A 159 10.67 34.04 -41.62
C GLU A 159 9.51 33.94 -40.66
N GLY A 160 9.32 34.99 -39.87
CA GLY A 160 8.13 35.22 -39.06
C GLY A 160 7.23 36.32 -39.63
N ALA A 161 6.13 36.58 -38.92
CA ALA A 161 5.14 37.58 -39.32
C ALA A 161 5.73 39.01 -39.39
N PHE A 162 6.65 39.34 -38.49
CA PHE A 162 7.22 40.68 -38.36
C PHE A 162 8.74 40.74 -38.61
N LYS A 163 9.43 39.59 -38.58
CA LYS A 163 10.89 39.52 -38.58
C LYS A 163 11.40 38.44 -39.52
N THR A 164 12.60 38.63 -40.05
CA THR A 164 13.34 37.64 -40.83
C THR A 164 14.68 37.37 -40.15
N ALA A 165 15.04 36.09 -40.03
CA ALA A 165 16.28 35.64 -39.40
C ALA A 165 17.36 35.42 -40.46
N TYR A 166 18.55 35.97 -40.19
CA TYR A 166 19.72 35.89 -41.05
C TYR A 166 20.94 35.39 -40.26
N ASN A 167 21.89 34.77 -40.97
CA ASN A 167 23.16 34.38 -40.36
C ASN A 167 24.03 35.61 -40.08
N PHE A 168 24.70 35.61 -38.92
CA PHE A 168 25.76 36.56 -38.63
C PHE A 168 27.07 36.03 -39.27
N LYS A 169 27.61 36.74 -40.26
CA LYS A 169 28.85 36.35 -40.95
C LYS A 169 30.00 36.23 -39.95
N ASN A 170 30.76 35.15 -40.05
CA ASN A 170 31.90 34.83 -39.16
C ASN A 170 31.53 34.67 -37.67
N ARG A 171 30.24 34.59 -37.32
CA ARG A 171 29.76 34.31 -35.95
C ARG A 171 28.68 33.21 -36.00
N PRO A 172 29.07 31.94 -36.18
CA PRO A 172 28.15 30.85 -36.50
C PRO A 172 27.12 30.55 -35.40
N ASN A 173 27.38 30.95 -34.15
CA ASN A 173 26.49 30.73 -33.00
C ASN A 173 25.44 31.85 -32.81
N LEU A 174 25.39 32.85 -33.70
CA LEU A 174 24.49 34.00 -33.60
C LEU A 174 23.56 34.12 -34.81
N LEU A 175 22.33 34.57 -34.56
CA LEU A 175 21.37 34.98 -35.57
C LEU A 175 21.06 36.47 -35.43
N VAL A 176 20.82 37.11 -36.56
CA VAL A 176 20.31 38.47 -36.64
C VAL A 176 18.85 38.41 -37.07
N LEU A 177 17.94 38.81 -36.18
CA LEU A 177 16.51 38.93 -36.48
C LEU A 177 16.23 40.38 -36.89
N LEU A 178 15.93 40.62 -38.16
CA LEU A 178 15.61 41.95 -38.68
C LEU A 178 14.09 42.12 -38.82
N LEU A 179 13.54 43.24 -38.34
CA LEU A 179 12.16 43.61 -38.61
C LEU A 179 11.96 43.84 -40.12
N ARG A 180 10.82 43.40 -40.64
CA ARG A 180 10.38 43.72 -42.00
C ARG A 180 10.32 45.25 -42.18
N ILE A 181 10.56 45.70 -43.41
CA ILE A 181 10.63 47.13 -43.77
C ILE A 181 9.32 47.83 -43.34
N TYR A 182 9.41 49.06 -42.82
CA TYR A 182 8.32 49.91 -42.30
C TYR A 182 7.74 49.54 -40.91
N HIS A 183 8.24 48.51 -40.24
CA HIS A 183 7.83 48.18 -38.86
C HIS A 183 8.60 49.00 -37.80
N ARG A 184 7.89 49.39 -36.73
CA ARG A 184 8.43 50.28 -35.68
C ARG A 184 9.36 49.53 -34.71
N ALA A 185 10.42 50.21 -34.25
CA ALA A 185 11.36 49.71 -33.24
C ALA A 185 10.69 49.21 -31.93
N ARG A 186 9.52 49.74 -31.59
CA ARG A 186 8.72 49.34 -30.41
C ARG A 186 8.39 47.83 -30.39
N ILE A 187 8.28 47.18 -31.56
CA ILE A 187 8.00 45.74 -31.64
C ILE A 187 9.17 44.93 -31.05
N VAL A 188 10.40 45.35 -31.34
CA VAL A 188 11.62 44.72 -30.79
C VAL A 188 11.68 44.88 -29.27
N GLU A 189 11.29 46.03 -28.73
CA GLU A 189 11.25 46.28 -27.28
C GLU A 189 10.19 45.42 -26.57
N GLN A 190 9.03 45.24 -27.19
CA GLN A 190 7.97 44.38 -26.66
C GLN A 190 8.39 42.91 -26.64
N GLU A 191 9.12 42.46 -27.65
CA GLU A 191 9.65 41.10 -27.72
C GLU A 191 10.72 40.83 -26.67
N ILE A 192 11.69 41.75 -26.47
CA ILE A 192 12.68 41.64 -25.39
C ILE A 192 11.97 41.48 -24.04
N LYS A 193 10.99 42.35 -23.77
CA LYS A 193 10.18 42.27 -22.55
C LYS A 193 9.47 40.92 -22.41
N GLY A 194 8.92 40.40 -23.51
CA GLY A 194 8.29 39.08 -23.53
C GLY A 194 9.28 37.96 -23.20
N LEU A 195 10.45 37.95 -23.83
CA LEU A 195 11.50 36.94 -23.61
C LEU A 195 12.03 36.98 -22.17
N GLU A 196 12.24 38.17 -21.61
CA GLU A 196 12.63 38.36 -20.20
C GLU A 196 11.56 37.84 -19.24
N GLN A 197 10.28 38.11 -19.53
CA GLN A 197 9.16 37.59 -18.76
C GLN A 197 9.10 36.06 -18.80
N LEU A 198 9.24 35.43 -19.98
CA LEU A 198 9.29 33.98 -20.10
C LEU A 198 10.47 33.38 -19.32
N LYS A 199 11.66 34.00 -19.41
CA LYS A 199 12.85 33.58 -18.67
C LYS A 199 12.65 33.68 -17.15
N SER A 200 12.01 34.75 -16.67
CA SER A 200 11.69 34.93 -15.25
C SER A 200 10.72 33.88 -14.69
N LEU A 201 9.89 33.29 -15.55
CA LEU A 201 8.99 32.18 -15.21
C LEU A 201 9.68 30.82 -15.24
N GLY A 202 10.98 30.76 -15.59
CA GLY A 202 11.75 29.53 -15.72
C GLY A 202 11.62 28.85 -17.10
N MET A 203 11.05 29.52 -18.11
CA MET A 203 11.00 28.96 -19.46
C MET A 203 12.35 29.10 -20.16
N LYS A 204 12.75 28.05 -20.90
CA LYS A 204 13.93 28.13 -21.79
C LYS A 204 13.60 29.01 -22.99
N THR A 205 14.41 30.03 -23.22
CA THR A 205 14.37 30.91 -24.39
C THR A 205 15.78 31.01 -25.01
N PRO A 206 15.93 31.32 -26.30
CA PRO A 206 17.24 31.65 -26.85
C PRO A 206 17.81 32.88 -26.14
N GLU A 207 19.12 32.91 -25.89
CA GLU A 207 19.72 34.10 -25.27
C GLU A 207 19.62 35.33 -26.18
N PHE A 208 19.16 36.44 -25.59
CA PHE A 208 19.21 37.75 -26.21
C PHE A 208 20.55 38.42 -25.87
N TYR A 209 21.29 38.88 -26.88
CA TYR A 209 22.57 39.54 -26.68
C TYR A 209 22.48 41.05 -26.88
N LYS A 210 21.87 41.52 -27.97
CA LYS A 210 21.90 42.96 -28.30
C LYS A 210 20.80 43.43 -29.24
N LYS A 211 20.30 44.66 -29.02
CA LYS A 211 19.46 45.40 -29.99
C LYS A 211 20.37 46.10 -30.99
N ILE A 212 20.07 45.99 -32.28
CA ILE A 212 20.89 46.54 -33.35
C ILE A 212 20.06 47.34 -34.35
N THR A 213 20.73 48.19 -35.13
CA THR A 213 20.20 48.79 -36.35
C THR A 213 20.96 48.24 -37.55
N PHE A 214 20.27 47.70 -38.53
CA PHE A 214 20.85 47.23 -39.77
C PHE A 214 20.70 48.27 -40.88
N VAL A 215 21.75 48.48 -41.66
CA VAL A 215 21.74 49.35 -42.84
C VAL A 215 22.13 48.52 -44.05
N ASP A 216 21.22 48.39 -45.01
CA ASP A 216 21.47 47.66 -46.24
C ASP A 216 22.29 48.48 -47.24
N LYS A 217 22.69 47.86 -48.35
CA LYS A 217 23.43 48.45 -49.46
C LYS A 217 22.72 49.61 -50.19
N PHE A 218 21.45 49.85 -49.88
CA PHE A 218 20.64 50.94 -50.42
C PHE A 218 20.34 52.01 -49.36
N ASP A 219 21.06 52.00 -48.23
CA ASP A 219 20.89 52.89 -47.08
C ASP A 219 19.53 52.79 -46.36
N PHE A 220 18.76 51.71 -46.58
CA PHE A 220 17.56 51.44 -45.81
C PHE A 220 17.89 50.93 -44.41
N LYS A 221 17.20 51.50 -43.41
CA LYS A 221 17.40 51.18 -42.00
C LYS A 221 16.32 50.23 -41.50
N GLN A 222 16.76 49.12 -40.90
CA GLN A 222 15.89 48.17 -40.20
C GLN A 222 16.34 48.04 -38.74
N HIS A 223 15.41 47.82 -37.83
CA HIS A 223 15.74 47.49 -36.44
C HIS A 223 15.77 45.98 -36.26
N GLY A 224 16.63 45.48 -35.38
CA GLY A 224 16.76 44.04 -35.16
C GLY A 224 17.35 43.66 -33.82
N LEU A 225 17.50 42.34 -33.65
CA LEU A 225 18.00 41.67 -32.47
C LEU A 225 19.12 40.72 -32.87
N VAL A 226 20.17 40.65 -32.05
CA VAL A 226 21.16 39.57 -32.08
C VAL A 226 20.81 38.58 -30.98
N VAL A 227 20.57 37.34 -31.38
CA VAL A 227 20.14 36.24 -30.52
C VAL A 227 21.00 35.01 -30.71
N GLN A 228 20.98 34.12 -29.75
CA GLN A 228 21.59 32.80 -29.83
C GLN A 228 20.99 32.00 -31.00
N LYS A 229 21.87 31.45 -31.83
CA LYS A 229 21.49 30.45 -32.83
C LYS A 229 21.44 29.07 -32.16
N ILE A 230 20.24 28.49 -32.08
CA ILE A 230 20.08 27.11 -31.65
C ILE A 230 20.46 26.19 -32.83
N GLN A 231 21.48 25.36 -32.65
CA GLN A 231 22.05 24.54 -33.72
C GLN A 231 21.01 23.56 -34.27
N GLY A 232 20.85 23.59 -35.59
CA GLY A 232 19.90 22.77 -36.34
C GLY A 232 18.47 22.83 -35.77
N ALA A 233 18.05 23.96 -35.22
CA ALA A 233 16.69 24.10 -34.70
C ALA A 233 15.62 23.94 -35.80
N GLU A 234 14.52 23.27 -35.47
CA GLU A 234 13.29 23.33 -36.26
C GLU A 234 12.23 24.11 -35.49
N GLU A 235 11.51 24.99 -36.20
CA GLU A 235 10.34 25.68 -35.66
C GLU A 235 9.22 24.68 -35.37
N VAL A 236 8.68 24.75 -34.15
CA VAL A 236 7.46 24.07 -33.74
C VAL A 236 6.40 25.11 -33.42
N ARG A 237 5.35 25.14 -34.25
CA ARG A 237 4.18 25.98 -34.00
C ARG A 237 3.32 25.32 -32.92
N LEU A 238 3.21 25.95 -31.75
CA LEU A 238 2.38 25.49 -30.65
C LEU A 238 1.01 26.17 -30.75
N VAL A 239 0.32 25.92 -31.88
CA VAL A 239 -0.99 26.54 -32.21
C VAL A 239 -2.17 25.57 -32.03
N HIS A 240 -3.35 26.14 -31.82
CA HIS A 240 -4.62 25.42 -31.72
C HIS A 240 -4.88 24.73 -33.08
N ARG A 241 -4.97 23.39 -33.12
CA ARG A 241 -5.07 22.48 -34.31
C ARG A 241 -3.77 21.82 -34.81
N THR A 242 -2.71 21.74 -34.01
CA THR A 242 -1.53 20.93 -34.38
C THR A 242 -1.86 19.42 -34.29
N GLU A 243 -2.59 18.87 -35.26
CA GLU A 243 -3.03 17.47 -35.25
C GLU A 243 -1.85 16.50 -35.45
N THR A 244 -0.82 16.89 -36.20
CA THR A 244 0.38 16.08 -36.45
C THR A 244 1.63 16.95 -36.55
N LEU A 245 2.69 16.56 -35.83
CA LEU A 245 4.01 17.19 -35.95
C LEU A 245 4.73 16.69 -37.20
N SER A 246 5.55 17.56 -37.81
CA SER A 246 6.34 17.18 -38.98
C SER A 246 7.36 16.08 -38.62
N PRO A 247 7.73 15.19 -39.57
CA PRO A 247 8.77 14.20 -39.32
C PRO A 247 10.12 14.82 -38.90
N LYS A 248 10.42 16.05 -39.32
CA LYS A 248 11.65 16.76 -38.93
C LYS A 248 11.67 17.04 -37.42
N ILE A 249 10.58 17.60 -36.89
CA ILE A 249 10.40 17.88 -35.46
C ILE A 249 10.43 16.58 -34.65
N LEU A 250 9.70 15.54 -35.11
CA LEU A 250 9.62 14.26 -34.41
C LEU A 250 10.98 13.54 -34.34
N ASN A 251 11.79 13.60 -35.39
CA ASN A 251 13.12 12.96 -35.41
C ASN A 251 14.13 13.67 -34.47
N LYS A 252 13.93 14.97 -34.18
CA LYS A 252 14.74 15.75 -33.24
C LYS A 252 14.20 15.71 -31.80
N SER A 253 12.95 15.29 -31.63
CA SER A 253 12.34 15.15 -30.31
C SER A 253 12.95 13.95 -29.58
N ASN A 254 13.29 14.13 -28.30
CA ASN A 254 13.88 13.09 -27.46
C ASN A 254 13.39 13.22 -26.00
N ASN A 255 14.14 12.63 -25.06
CA ASN A 255 13.75 12.62 -23.65
C ASN A 255 13.78 14.04 -23.04
N GLN A 256 14.76 14.85 -23.45
CA GLN A 256 14.89 16.24 -23.02
C GLN A 256 13.70 17.07 -23.51
N THR A 257 13.23 16.85 -24.73
CA THR A 257 12.02 17.52 -25.25
C THR A 257 10.80 17.23 -24.37
N LEU A 258 10.62 15.99 -23.95
CA LEU A 258 9.51 15.59 -23.08
C LEU A 258 9.61 16.20 -21.69
N GLU A 259 10.83 16.38 -21.17
CA GLU A 259 11.09 17.05 -19.90
C GLU A 259 10.80 18.54 -19.99
N ASP A 260 11.24 19.21 -21.04
CA ASP A 260 10.96 20.62 -21.27
C ASP A 260 9.45 20.87 -21.44
N ILE A 261 8.73 20.00 -22.17
CA ILE A 261 7.26 20.08 -22.25
C ILE A 261 6.63 19.87 -20.88
N THR A 262 7.09 18.90 -20.10
CA THR A 262 6.56 18.65 -18.75
C THR A 262 6.80 19.84 -17.82
N HIS A 263 7.96 20.48 -17.93
CA HIS A 263 8.30 21.69 -17.20
C HIS A 263 7.37 22.86 -17.58
N LEU A 264 7.14 23.08 -18.87
CA LEU A 264 6.16 24.07 -19.36
C LEU A 264 4.75 23.78 -18.84
N GLN A 265 4.29 22.53 -18.86
CA GLN A 265 2.99 22.13 -18.31
C GLN A 265 2.86 22.52 -16.82
N LYS A 266 3.92 22.34 -16.03
CA LYS A 266 3.97 22.77 -14.62
C LYS A 266 3.90 24.29 -14.48
N ILE A 267 4.66 25.04 -15.27
CA ILE A 267 4.66 26.51 -15.25
C ILE A 267 3.25 27.04 -15.55
N PHE A 268 2.61 26.59 -16.63
CA PHE A 268 1.24 27.00 -16.96
C PHE A 268 0.26 26.56 -15.86
N THR A 269 0.40 25.36 -15.31
CA THR A 269 -0.55 24.92 -14.28
C THR A 269 -0.46 25.72 -12.98
N LYS A 270 0.74 26.17 -12.58
CA LYS A 270 0.93 27.07 -11.43
C LYS A 270 0.46 28.51 -11.70
N ASN A 271 0.41 28.92 -12.97
CA ASN A 271 0.03 30.27 -13.39
C ASN A 271 -1.24 30.24 -14.26
N PRO A 272 -2.44 30.10 -13.67
CA PRO A 272 -3.69 29.85 -14.40
C PRO A 272 -4.10 30.97 -15.37
N ASN A 273 -3.61 32.19 -15.14
CA ASN A 273 -3.89 33.39 -15.93
C ASN A 273 -2.73 33.73 -16.90
N LEU A 274 -1.67 32.90 -16.94
CA LEU A 274 -0.56 33.06 -17.88
C LEU A 274 -1.03 32.70 -19.29
N PHE A 275 -0.94 33.67 -20.20
CA PHE A 275 -1.23 33.46 -21.61
C PHE A 275 -0.10 34.02 -22.47
N VAL A 276 0.46 33.17 -23.34
CA VAL A 276 1.47 33.58 -24.33
C VAL A 276 0.79 33.73 -25.69
N SER A 277 0.68 34.96 -26.19
CA SER A 277 0.20 35.23 -27.54
C SER A 277 1.24 34.77 -28.55
N ASP A 278 0.78 34.05 -29.59
CA ASP A 278 1.63 33.42 -30.60
C ASP A 278 2.64 32.43 -30.00
N PHE A 279 2.13 31.42 -29.30
CA PHE A 279 2.96 30.42 -28.63
C PHE A 279 3.70 29.57 -29.66
N GLN A 280 5.02 29.77 -29.76
CA GLN A 280 5.89 29.07 -30.69
C GLN A 280 7.20 28.67 -30.00
N GLY A 281 7.91 27.71 -30.57
CA GLY A 281 9.21 27.30 -30.05
C GLY A 281 10.15 26.72 -31.11
N LEU A 282 11.35 26.39 -30.66
CA LEU A 282 12.41 25.74 -31.43
C LEU A 282 12.78 24.43 -30.74
N ILE A 283 12.94 23.37 -31.52
CA ILE A 283 13.58 22.12 -31.05
C ILE A 283 14.95 22.02 -31.68
N GLY A 284 16.00 22.08 -30.84
CA GLY A 284 17.39 21.92 -31.25
C GLY A 284 17.75 20.49 -31.65
N GLU A 285 18.95 20.30 -32.22
CA GLU A 285 19.50 18.96 -32.51
C GLU A 285 19.70 18.09 -31.26
N ASP A 286 19.92 18.74 -30.11
CA ASP A 286 20.00 18.11 -28.80
C ASP A 286 18.62 17.78 -28.19
N GLY A 287 17.54 18.13 -28.90
CA GLY A 287 16.15 17.93 -28.49
C GLY A 287 15.66 18.90 -27.42
N GLN A 288 16.40 19.95 -27.07
CA GLN A 288 15.90 20.98 -26.16
C GLN A 288 14.81 21.82 -26.82
N LEU A 289 13.75 22.11 -26.06
CA LEU A 289 12.66 22.97 -26.50
C LEU A 289 12.83 24.38 -25.92
N HIS A 290 13.03 25.36 -26.80
CA HIS A 290 13.09 26.78 -26.46
C HIS A 290 11.83 27.49 -26.92
N ILE A 291 11.22 28.32 -26.08
CA ILE A 291 10.13 29.20 -26.47
C ILE A 291 10.71 30.46 -27.10
N MET A 292 10.17 30.89 -28.23
CA MET A 292 10.63 32.09 -28.93
C MET A 292 9.49 32.84 -29.62
N ASP A 293 9.80 34.05 -30.09
CA ASP A 293 8.90 34.93 -30.84
C ASP A 293 7.53 35.21 -30.17
N PRO A 294 7.46 35.50 -28.85
CA PRO A 294 6.18 35.80 -28.23
C PRO A 294 5.64 37.14 -28.74
N GLN A 295 4.42 37.17 -29.27
CA GLN A 295 3.72 38.42 -29.59
C GLN A 295 3.20 39.14 -28.32
N GLY A 296 3.25 38.48 -27.17
CA GLY A 296 2.99 39.07 -25.87
C GLY A 296 2.81 38.03 -24.78
N VAL A 297 3.17 38.38 -23.54
CA VAL A 297 3.01 37.53 -22.36
C VAL A 297 2.11 38.26 -21.36
N ASN A 298 0.98 37.65 -21.00
CA ASN A 298 0.04 38.21 -20.04
C ASN A 298 -0.07 37.30 -18.82
N LEU A 299 0.08 37.86 -17.62
CA LEU A 299 0.01 37.14 -16.34
C LEU A 299 -1.34 37.33 -15.60
N HIS A 300 -2.18 38.26 -16.06
CA HIS A 300 -3.39 38.71 -15.36
C HIS A 300 -4.61 38.72 -16.28
N SER A 301 -4.65 37.82 -17.28
CA SER A 301 -5.74 37.81 -18.26
C SER A 301 -7.03 37.21 -17.68
N ASP A 302 -8.00 38.05 -17.29
CA ASP A 302 -9.31 37.59 -16.80
C ASP A 302 -10.18 36.90 -17.87
N SER A 303 -9.90 37.17 -19.15
CA SER A 303 -10.70 36.66 -20.30
C SER A 303 -10.07 35.49 -21.06
N LYS A 304 -8.80 35.16 -20.79
CA LYS A 304 -8.07 34.08 -21.49
C LYS A 304 -7.42 33.15 -20.46
N ASN A 305 -8.05 32.00 -20.24
CA ASN A 305 -7.42 30.92 -19.49
C ASN A 305 -6.32 30.25 -20.33
N ASN A 306 -5.39 29.59 -19.67
CA ASN A 306 -4.29 28.88 -20.33
C ASN A 306 -4.63 27.46 -20.78
N ALA A 307 -5.91 27.07 -20.77
CA ALA A 307 -6.35 25.71 -21.06
C ALA A 307 -5.98 25.29 -22.48
N SER A 308 -6.06 26.19 -23.46
CA SER A 308 -5.66 25.92 -24.84
C SER A 308 -4.14 25.65 -24.95
N GLN A 309 -3.30 26.33 -24.18
CA GLN A 309 -1.84 26.12 -24.20
C GLN A 309 -1.46 24.79 -23.52
N LEU A 310 -2.15 24.44 -22.43
CA LEU A 310 -2.02 23.13 -21.79
C LEU A 310 -2.45 21.99 -22.72
N ASP A 311 -3.55 22.16 -23.46
CA ASP A 311 -4.02 21.19 -24.46
C ASP A 311 -3.00 20.98 -25.58
N ILE A 312 -2.43 22.07 -26.10
CA ILE A 312 -1.39 22.03 -27.14
C ILE A 312 -0.15 21.27 -26.63
N LEU A 313 0.35 21.59 -25.45
CA LEU A 313 1.49 20.89 -24.84
C LEU A 313 1.20 19.39 -24.64
N GLN A 314 -0.01 19.05 -24.19
CA GLN A 314 -0.45 17.66 -24.01
C GLN A 314 -0.47 16.90 -25.35
N ARG A 315 -0.97 17.52 -26.43
CA ARG A 315 -1.00 16.93 -27.79
C ARG A 315 0.39 16.75 -28.39
N VAL A 316 1.25 17.75 -28.28
CA VAL A 316 2.65 17.68 -28.73
C VAL A 316 3.36 16.52 -28.03
N ARG A 317 3.22 16.42 -26.70
CA ARG A 317 3.75 15.31 -25.91
C ARG A 317 3.22 13.96 -26.38
N GLN A 318 1.92 13.82 -26.65
CA GLN A 318 1.33 12.57 -27.15
C GLN A 318 1.85 12.19 -28.54
N ASN A 319 2.03 13.16 -29.44
CA ASN A 319 2.62 12.94 -30.77
C ASN A 319 4.06 12.41 -30.67
N ILE A 320 4.88 13.01 -29.79
CA ILE A 320 6.26 12.57 -29.53
C ILE A 320 6.27 11.14 -28.94
N LEU A 321 5.44 10.86 -27.93
CA LEU A 321 5.35 9.53 -27.33
C LEU A 321 4.89 8.46 -28.33
N LYS A 322 3.90 8.78 -29.19
CA LYS A 322 3.42 7.89 -30.26
C LYS A 322 4.52 7.60 -31.27
N HIS A 323 5.29 8.61 -31.66
CA HIS A 323 6.46 8.45 -32.53
C HIS A 323 7.49 7.50 -31.91
N HIS A 324 7.88 7.73 -30.65
CA HIS A 324 8.90 6.91 -29.99
C HIS A 324 8.43 5.50 -29.64
N LYS A 325 7.13 5.25 -29.48
CA LYS A 325 6.58 3.91 -29.22
C LYS A 325 6.94 2.93 -30.34
N ARG A 326 7.07 3.41 -31.59
CA ARG A 326 7.45 2.60 -32.77
C ARG A 326 8.80 1.89 -32.59
N PHE A 327 9.75 2.49 -31.89
CA PHE A 327 11.08 1.92 -31.68
C PHE A 327 11.11 0.76 -30.68
N THR A 328 10.00 0.54 -29.96
CA THR A 328 9.83 -0.56 -29.01
C THR A 328 8.77 -1.57 -29.45
N ASP A 329 8.19 -1.37 -30.64
CA ASP A 329 7.16 -2.25 -31.19
C ASP A 329 7.80 -3.50 -31.78
N LYS A 330 7.56 -4.65 -31.15
CA LYS A 330 8.15 -5.94 -31.51
C LYS A 330 7.72 -6.46 -32.88
N THR A 331 6.70 -5.87 -33.48
CA THR A 331 6.20 -6.25 -34.82
C THR A 331 6.92 -5.54 -35.95
N LEU A 332 7.67 -4.48 -35.65
CA LEU A 332 8.42 -3.70 -36.64
C LEU A 332 9.86 -4.19 -36.73
N ASN A 333 10.52 -3.97 -37.86
CA ASN A 333 11.95 -4.23 -38.01
C ASN A 333 12.77 -2.98 -37.63
N HIS A 334 13.89 -3.21 -36.95
CA HIS A 334 14.71 -2.14 -36.38
C HIS A 334 16.17 -2.24 -36.80
N ILE A 335 16.79 -1.09 -37.06
CA ILE A 335 18.25 -0.94 -37.14
C ILE A 335 18.68 -0.13 -35.93
N VAL A 336 19.60 -0.69 -35.13
CA VAL A 336 20.16 -0.03 -33.94
C VAL A 336 21.66 0.14 -34.15
N TYR A 337 22.12 1.38 -34.14
CA TYR A 337 23.52 1.77 -34.06
C TYR A 337 23.86 2.09 -32.60
N ILE A 338 24.95 1.55 -32.07
CA ILE A 338 25.41 1.83 -30.71
C ILE A 338 26.90 2.16 -30.69
N ASP A 339 27.25 3.19 -29.94
CA ASP A 339 28.64 3.61 -29.78
C ASP A 339 29.49 2.50 -29.16
N LYS A 340 30.69 2.29 -29.70
CA LYS A 340 31.62 1.23 -29.30
C LYS A 340 31.99 1.28 -27.83
N GLU A 341 32.23 2.46 -27.26
CA GLU A 341 32.56 2.55 -25.83
C GLU A 341 31.37 2.23 -24.92
N LEU A 342 30.12 2.49 -25.38
CA LEU A 342 28.94 2.03 -24.66
C LEU A 342 28.75 0.51 -24.78
N TRP A 343 29.11 -0.07 -25.93
CA TRP A 343 29.03 -1.51 -26.18
C TRP A 343 30.10 -2.31 -25.42
N ASP A 344 31.28 -1.72 -25.26
CA ASP A 344 32.44 -2.31 -24.58
C ASP A 344 32.54 -1.88 -23.10
N SER A 345 31.54 -1.15 -22.59
CA SER A 345 31.45 -0.73 -21.18
C SER A 345 31.45 -1.94 -20.23
N PRO A 346 32.12 -1.86 -19.07
CA PRO A 346 32.11 -2.93 -18.07
C PRO A 346 30.72 -3.16 -17.42
N ASP A 347 29.79 -2.21 -17.55
CA ASP A 347 28.38 -2.40 -17.21
C ASP A 347 27.64 -3.07 -18.38
N ASP A 348 27.52 -4.39 -18.31
CA ASP A 348 26.89 -5.21 -19.35
C ASP A 348 25.35 -5.08 -19.39
N ALA A 349 24.70 -4.33 -18.50
CA ALA A 349 23.24 -4.30 -18.40
C ALA A 349 22.54 -3.83 -19.69
N LEU A 350 23.03 -2.74 -20.30
CA LEU A 350 22.48 -2.20 -21.55
C LEU A 350 22.69 -3.16 -22.72
N LYS A 351 23.90 -3.73 -22.82
CA LYS A 351 24.29 -4.69 -23.86
C LYS A 351 23.44 -5.97 -23.79
N GLN A 352 23.32 -6.57 -22.61
CA GLN A 352 22.49 -7.76 -22.39
C GLN A 352 21.04 -7.53 -22.75
N LYS A 353 20.50 -6.34 -22.43
CA LYS A 353 19.13 -5.98 -22.77
C LYS A 353 18.91 -5.85 -24.27
N ILE A 354 19.78 -5.13 -24.98
CA ILE A 354 19.69 -4.96 -26.44
C ILE A 354 19.80 -6.32 -27.14
N LEU A 355 20.72 -7.18 -26.69
CA LEU A 355 20.90 -8.53 -27.23
C LEU A 355 19.68 -9.41 -26.97
N SER A 356 19.20 -9.49 -25.72
CA SER A 356 18.01 -10.26 -25.35
C SER A 356 16.78 -9.86 -26.16
N ASP A 357 16.56 -8.56 -26.37
CA ASP A 357 15.45 -8.07 -27.18
C ASP A 357 15.57 -8.48 -28.66
N ALA A 358 16.78 -8.46 -29.21
CA ALA A 358 17.03 -8.88 -30.58
C ALA A 358 16.91 -10.40 -30.75
N GLU A 359 17.24 -11.17 -29.71
CA GLU A 359 17.16 -12.64 -29.67
C GLU A 359 15.74 -13.15 -29.67
N LYS A 360 14.89 -12.54 -28.85
CA LYS A 360 13.50 -12.94 -28.70
C LYS A 360 12.66 -12.68 -29.94
N ASN A 361 12.90 -11.56 -30.63
CA ASN A 361 12.01 -11.06 -31.68
C ASN A 361 12.57 -11.28 -33.10
N LYS A 362 13.87 -11.56 -33.25
CA LYS A 362 14.56 -11.81 -34.55
C LYS A 362 14.31 -10.73 -35.64
N ASN A 363 14.02 -9.50 -35.22
CA ASN A 363 13.63 -8.36 -36.08
C ASN A 363 14.59 -7.16 -35.99
N LYS A 364 15.74 -7.31 -35.31
CA LYS A 364 16.70 -6.23 -35.06
C LYS A 364 18.06 -6.51 -35.71
N VAL A 365 18.58 -5.50 -36.40
CA VAL A 365 19.98 -5.39 -36.79
C VAL A 365 20.70 -4.53 -35.75
N ILE A 366 21.87 -4.98 -35.29
CA ILE A 366 22.72 -4.25 -34.33
C ILE A 366 24.06 -3.97 -35.00
N VAL A 367 24.41 -2.69 -35.05
CA VAL A 367 25.67 -2.18 -35.59
C VAL A 367 26.39 -1.44 -34.48
N VAL A 368 27.63 -1.81 -34.20
CA VAL A 368 28.50 -1.05 -33.30
C VAL A 368 29.29 -0.06 -34.14
N TYR A 369 29.26 1.22 -33.79
CA TYR A 369 30.02 2.25 -34.48
C TYR A 369 31.05 2.89 -33.56
N ASP A 370 32.21 3.19 -34.09
CA ASP A 370 33.25 3.93 -33.39
C ASP A 370 33.09 5.42 -33.72
N SER A 371 32.78 6.24 -32.71
CA SER A 371 32.59 7.69 -32.89
C SER A 371 33.88 8.43 -33.26
N THR A 372 35.05 7.84 -33.01
CA THR A 372 36.35 8.47 -33.28
C THR A 372 36.85 8.14 -34.68
N THR A 373 36.69 6.90 -35.14
CA THR A 373 37.17 6.44 -36.46
C THR A 373 36.09 6.45 -37.53
N GLY A 374 34.81 6.49 -37.15
CA GLY A 374 33.67 6.38 -38.05
C GLY A 374 33.37 4.95 -38.54
N GLU A 375 34.18 3.96 -38.14
CA GLU A 375 34.01 2.55 -38.48
C GLU A 375 32.69 1.99 -37.92
N LYS A 376 32.09 1.06 -38.67
CA LYS A 376 30.78 0.48 -38.36
C LYS A 376 30.82 -1.03 -38.58
N ASN A 377 30.61 -1.80 -37.51
CA ASN A 377 30.69 -3.25 -37.49
C ASN A 377 29.32 -3.85 -37.18
N VAL A 378 28.82 -4.71 -38.07
CA VAL A 378 27.55 -5.43 -37.85
C VAL A 378 27.78 -6.58 -36.88
N ILE A 379 27.21 -6.48 -35.69
CA ILE A 379 27.34 -7.52 -34.65
C ILE A 379 26.24 -8.58 -34.78
N ARG A 380 25.05 -8.16 -35.21
CA ARG A 380 23.88 -9.03 -35.29
C ARG A 380 22.98 -8.61 -36.44
N GLN A 381 22.47 -9.58 -37.20
CA GLN A 381 21.40 -9.37 -38.16
C GLN A 381 20.48 -10.61 -38.28
N PRO A 382 19.19 -10.44 -38.63
CA PRO A 382 18.30 -11.54 -38.97
C PRO A 382 18.79 -12.32 -40.20
N ARG A 383 18.51 -13.64 -40.28
CA ARG A 383 18.96 -14.51 -41.39
C ARG A 383 18.43 -14.08 -42.77
N ASN A 384 17.31 -13.37 -42.82
CA ASN A 384 16.67 -12.88 -44.03
C ASN A 384 16.63 -11.34 -44.10
N SER A 385 17.59 -10.65 -43.47
CA SER A 385 17.63 -9.18 -43.34
C SER A 385 17.45 -8.42 -44.65
N GLN A 386 17.96 -8.94 -45.77
CA GLN A 386 17.85 -8.34 -47.11
C GLN A 386 16.42 -8.34 -47.69
N SER A 387 15.55 -9.21 -47.18
CA SER A 387 14.13 -9.27 -47.55
C SER A 387 13.23 -8.43 -46.64
N LEU A 388 13.77 -7.90 -45.54
CA LEU A 388 13.01 -7.11 -44.57
C LEU A 388 13.00 -5.64 -44.98
N GLU A 389 11.86 -4.98 -44.76
CA GLU A 389 11.79 -3.52 -44.75
C GLU A 389 11.94 -3.02 -43.32
N PHE A 390 12.91 -2.15 -43.07
CA PHE A 390 13.16 -1.55 -41.77
C PHE A 390 12.33 -0.28 -41.57
N GLU A 391 11.53 -0.24 -40.51
CA GLU A 391 10.62 0.85 -40.18
C GLU A 391 11.23 1.83 -39.16
N THR A 392 12.31 1.47 -38.49
CA THR A 392 12.96 2.33 -37.51
C THR A 392 14.48 2.25 -37.59
N VAL A 393 15.13 3.39 -37.38
CA VAL A 393 16.59 3.51 -37.28
C VAL A 393 16.92 4.31 -36.03
N GLU A 394 17.64 3.70 -35.10
CA GLU A 394 18.01 4.30 -33.83
C GLU A 394 19.54 4.38 -33.70
N VAL A 395 20.04 5.52 -33.20
CA VAL A 395 21.45 5.70 -32.83
C VAL A 395 21.55 5.95 -31.33
N ILE A 396 22.33 5.14 -30.63
CA ILE A 396 22.63 5.25 -29.19
C ILE A 396 24.07 5.72 -29.05
N SER A 397 24.23 6.95 -28.56
CA SER A 397 25.51 7.66 -28.48
C SER A 397 25.87 8.02 -27.04
N ARG A 398 27.14 8.38 -26.79
CA ARG A 398 27.57 8.95 -25.50
C ARG A 398 27.07 10.39 -25.36
N ASP A 399 26.94 10.87 -24.11
CA ASP A 399 26.35 12.18 -23.74
C ASP A 399 26.99 13.43 -24.39
N ARG A 400 28.02 13.27 -25.23
CA ARG A 400 28.79 14.37 -25.84
C ARG A 400 28.88 14.34 -27.36
N VAL A 401 28.34 13.33 -28.05
CA VAL A 401 28.38 13.33 -29.51
C VAL A 401 27.16 14.07 -30.05
N SER A 402 27.31 15.37 -30.27
CA SER A 402 26.43 16.11 -31.18
C SER A 402 26.59 15.47 -32.55
N LEU A 403 25.70 14.54 -32.88
CA LEU A 403 25.63 14.01 -34.23
C LEU A 403 25.24 15.18 -35.13
N SER A 404 26.15 15.56 -36.03
CA SER A 404 25.93 16.68 -36.95
C SER A 404 24.58 16.53 -37.67
N ALA A 405 24.00 17.65 -38.14
CA ALA A 405 22.81 17.65 -38.99
C ALA A 405 22.85 16.59 -40.12
N TYR A 406 24.07 16.24 -40.55
CA TYR A 406 24.35 15.29 -41.63
C TYR A 406 24.61 13.85 -41.18
N ALA A 407 24.90 13.60 -39.90
CA ALA A 407 25.20 12.27 -39.38
C ALA A 407 24.06 11.27 -39.62
N LYS A 408 22.79 11.72 -39.59
CA LYS A 408 21.64 10.91 -40.00
C LYS A 408 21.82 10.30 -41.39
N TYR A 409 22.34 11.06 -42.36
CA TYR A 409 22.56 10.56 -43.72
C TYR A 409 23.67 9.52 -43.76
N GLU A 410 24.70 9.63 -42.93
CA GLU A 410 25.78 8.64 -42.85
C GLU A 410 25.27 7.26 -42.38
N TYR A 411 24.46 7.22 -41.33
CA TYR A 411 23.87 5.95 -40.84
C TYR A 411 22.85 5.37 -41.83
N LEU A 412 22.12 6.23 -42.53
CA LEU A 412 21.19 5.79 -43.57
C LEU A 412 21.91 5.29 -44.83
N ASP A 413 23.05 5.89 -45.17
CA ASP A 413 23.87 5.46 -46.31
C ASP A 413 24.55 4.12 -46.03
N PHE A 414 25.05 3.91 -44.81
CA PHE A 414 25.57 2.61 -44.38
C PHE A 414 24.50 1.50 -44.55
N ALA A 415 23.28 1.73 -44.08
CA ALA A 415 22.19 0.76 -44.25
C ALA A 415 21.89 0.45 -45.72
N ARG A 416 21.94 1.46 -46.60
CA ARG A 416 21.76 1.28 -48.06
C ARG A 416 22.86 0.43 -48.68
N ARG A 417 24.12 0.64 -48.30
CA ARG A 417 25.26 -0.16 -48.79
C ARG A 417 25.19 -1.64 -48.41
N HIS A 418 24.42 -1.97 -47.37
CA HIS A 418 24.15 -3.35 -46.93
C HIS A 418 22.83 -3.92 -47.48
N ASP A 419 22.21 -3.28 -48.48
CA ASP A 419 20.94 -3.68 -49.10
C ASP A 419 19.76 -3.82 -48.11
N TRP A 420 19.82 -3.12 -46.97
CA TRP A 420 18.71 -3.08 -46.02
C TRP A 420 17.64 -2.12 -46.52
N LYS A 421 16.54 -2.68 -47.02
CA LYS A 421 15.42 -1.91 -47.55
C LYS A 421 14.76 -1.11 -46.43
N ARG A 422 14.48 0.17 -46.70
CA ARG A 422 13.84 1.06 -45.73
C ARG A 422 12.41 1.34 -46.15
N ASN A 423 11.48 1.17 -45.22
CA ASN A 423 10.09 1.54 -45.44
C ASN A 423 9.98 3.06 -45.69
N HIS A 424 9.10 3.49 -46.60
CA HIS A 424 8.86 4.91 -46.89
C HIS A 424 8.37 5.72 -45.67
N LYS A 425 7.80 5.05 -44.65
CA LYS A 425 7.38 5.62 -43.36
C LYS A 425 8.40 5.41 -42.24
N SER A 426 9.65 5.09 -42.57
CA SER A 426 10.69 4.85 -41.57
C SER A 426 10.93 6.08 -40.69
N VAL A 427 11.14 5.86 -39.40
CA VAL A 427 11.47 6.92 -38.44
C VAL A 427 12.89 6.80 -37.94
N PHE A 428 13.47 7.93 -37.54
CA PHE A 428 14.85 8.04 -37.10
C PHE A 428 14.91 8.74 -35.74
N ARG A 429 15.72 8.24 -34.80
CA ARG A 429 16.01 8.95 -33.54
C ARG A 429 17.46 8.77 -33.11
N VAL A 430 17.94 9.73 -32.34
CA VAL A 430 19.23 9.71 -31.66
C VAL A 430 18.98 9.83 -30.17
N ASN A 431 19.63 8.99 -29.36
CA ASN A 431 19.52 9.02 -27.91
C ASN A 431 20.89 8.82 -27.25
N THR A 432 21.00 9.29 -26.02
CA THR A 432 22.02 8.82 -25.08
C THR A 432 21.60 7.49 -24.46
N ALA A 433 22.52 6.77 -23.80
CA ALA A 433 22.19 5.52 -23.10
C ALA A 433 21.10 5.71 -22.01
N GLU A 434 21.20 6.79 -21.23
CA GLU A 434 20.19 7.13 -20.22
C GLU A 434 18.85 7.54 -20.85
N SER A 435 18.90 8.37 -21.89
CA SER A 435 17.71 8.80 -22.63
C SER A 435 17.02 7.62 -23.31
N TYR A 436 17.76 6.64 -23.83
CA TYR A 436 17.21 5.43 -24.43
C TYR A 436 16.27 4.71 -23.47
N GLU A 437 16.70 4.51 -22.22
CA GLU A 437 15.90 3.86 -21.19
C GLU A 437 14.68 4.69 -20.79
N ALA A 438 14.90 5.98 -20.48
CA ALA A 438 13.82 6.87 -20.08
C ALA A 438 12.73 6.97 -21.16
N LEU A 439 13.13 7.12 -22.42
CA LEU A 439 12.21 7.29 -23.55
C LEU A 439 11.43 6.02 -23.85
N ASN A 440 12.09 4.86 -23.78
CA ASN A 440 11.44 3.56 -23.97
C ASN A 440 10.45 3.25 -22.84
N LEU A 441 10.74 3.66 -21.60
CA LEU A 441 9.79 3.56 -20.49
C LEU A 441 8.58 4.47 -20.72
N LYS A 442 8.82 5.76 -21.00
CA LYS A 442 7.77 6.79 -21.17
C LYS A 442 6.84 6.46 -22.35
N SER A 443 7.38 6.08 -23.52
CA SER A 443 6.60 5.79 -24.74
C SER A 443 5.71 4.55 -24.61
N ASN A 444 6.10 3.58 -23.78
CA ASN A 444 5.32 2.39 -23.47
C ASN A 444 4.34 2.58 -22.31
N GLY A 445 4.22 3.80 -21.76
CA GLY A 445 3.38 4.07 -20.61
C GLY A 445 3.81 3.29 -19.36
N LYS A 446 5.10 2.94 -19.27
CA LYS A 446 5.78 2.42 -18.08
C LYS A 446 6.30 3.61 -17.24
N ASN A 447 6.83 3.31 -16.06
CA ASN A 447 7.23 4.32 -15.09
C ASN A 447 8.56 3.91 -14.46
N LYS A 448 9.40 4.90 -14.14
CA LYS A 448 10.66 4.66 -13.41
C LYS A 448 10.37 4.33 -11.95
N TYR A 449 9.48 5.08 -11.31
CA TYR A 449 9.15 4.90 -9.89
C TYR A 449 7.72 4.45 -9.63
N ASN A 450 7.53 3.76 -8.50
CA ASN A 450 6.23 3.34 -8.00
C ASN A 450 6.00 3.77 -6.56
N ILE A 451 4.84 4.35 -6.28
CA ILE A 451 4.33 4.51 -4.93
C ILE A 451 3.16 3.55 -4.81
N ILE A 452 3.21 2.64 -3.83
CA ILE A 452 2.20 1.61 -3.62
C ILE A 452 1.43 1.99 -2.36
N LEU A 453 0.23 2.51 -2.51
CA LEU A 453 -0.66 2.81 -1.41
C LEU A 453 -1.53 1.57 -1.13
N SER A 454 -1.23 0.87 -0.03
CA SER A 454 -2.03 -0.27 0.43
C SER A 454 -3.22 0.22 1.25
N ILE A 455 -4.43 -0.17 0.84
CA ILE A 455 -5.71 0.18 1.50
C ILE A 455 -6.45 -1.12 1.78
N GLY A 456 -6.36 -1.59 3.02
CA GLY A 456 -6.88 -2.87 3.47
C GLY A 456 -5.85 -3.60 4.31
N GLU A 457 -6.32 -4.28 5.37
CA GLU A 457 -5.48 -5.03 6.30
C GLU A 457 -5.46 -6.54 5.99
N ASP A 458 -6.23 -6.96 5.00
CA ASP A 458 -6.30 -8.35 4.57
C ASP A 458 -4.97 -8.81 3.94
N LYS A 459 -4.77 -10.12 3.99
CA LYS A 459 -3.53 -10.75 3.54
C LYS A 459 -3.29 -10.58 2.03
N VAL A 460 -4.34 -10.66 1.21
CA VAL A 460 -4.22 -10.60 -0.25
C VAL A 460 -3.76 -9.21 -0.70
N THR A 461 -4.30 -8.14 -0.10
CA THR A 461 -3.92 -6.75 -0.34
C THR A 461 -2.47 -6.50 0.10
N LYS A 462 -2.08 -6.99 1.27
CA LYS A 462 -0.69 -6.89 1.77
C LYS A 462 0.30 -7.65 0.88
N ASP A 463 -0.02 -8.89 0.53
CA ASP A 463 0.81 -9.72 -0.36
C ASP A 463 0.90 -9.10 -1.76
N ALA A 464 -0.20 -8.53 -2.28
CA ALA A 464 -0.21 -7.82 -3.55
C ALA A 464 0.62 -6.53 -3.52
N ALA A 465 0.55 -5.76 -2.43
CA ALA A 465 1.35 -4.55 -2.25
C ALA A 465 2.84 -4.90 -2.18
N ASN A 466 3.21 -5.92 -1.40
CA ASN A 466 4.57 -6.42 -1.29
C ASN A 466 5.11 -6.97 -2.61
N ALA A 467 4.34 -7.78 -3.33
CA ALA A 467 4.75 -8.31 -4.63
C ALA A 467 4.97 -7.19 -5.67
N LEU A 468 4.18 -6.10 -5.62
CA LEU A 468 4.40 -4.94 -6.48
C LEU A 468 5.68 -4.17 -6.11
N PHE A 469 6.05 -4.15 -4.84
CA PHE A 469 7.27 -3.53 -4.34
C PHE A 469 8.50 -4.35 -4.71
N GLU A 470 8.51 -5.64 -4.39
CA GLU A 470 9.61 -6.58 -4.66
C GLU A 470 9.96 -6.71 -6.15
N LYS A 471 9.02 -6.40 -7.03
CA LYS A 471 9.28 -6.35 -8.46
C LYS A 471 10.30 -5.27 -8.85
N HIS A 472 10.33 -4.15 -8.13
CA HIS A 472 11.19 -3.01 -8.41
C HIS A 472 11.60 -2.31 -7.09
N PRO A 473 12.32 -2.99 -6.18
CA PRO A 473 12.55 -2.52 -4.82
C PRO A 473 13.31 -1.19 -4.78
N ASP A 474 14.33 -1.02 -5.61
CA ASP A 474 15.17 0.19 -5.65
C ASP A 474 14.45 1.46 -6.14
N THR A 475 13.23 1.30 -6.68
CA THR A 475 12.46 2.41 -7.28
C THR A 475 11.00 2.43 -6.82
N SER A 476 10.67 1.65 -5.78
CA SER A 476 9.32 1.54 -5.25
C SER A 476 9.28 1.84 -3.77
N ILE A 477 8.16 2.36 -3.28
CA ILE A 477 7.88 2.48 -1.85
C ILE A 477 6.46 2.01 -1.55
N ILE A 478 6.24 1.56 -0.32
CA ILE A 478 4.90 1.23 0.18
C ILE A 478 4.48 2.31 1.18
N ALA A 479 3.32 2.90 0.95
CA ALA A 479 2.61 3.74 1.90
C ALA A 479 1.34 3.00 2.36
N THR A 480 0.92 3.24 3.60
CA THR A 480 -0.28 2.64 4.19
C THR A 480 -1.18 3.72 4.79
N LEU A 481 -2.30 3.31 5.37
CA LEU A 481 -3.17 4.18 6.16
C LEU A 481 -3.12 3.74 7.62
N ASP A 482 -3.16 4.68 8.56
CA ASP A 482 -3.38 4.38 9.98
C ASP A 482 -4.88 4.10 10.27
N GLU A 483 -5.19 3.74 11.51
CA GLU A 483 -6.56 3.45 11.96
C GLU A 483 -7.52 4.64 11.78
N GLN A 484 -7.01 5.87 11.72
CA GLN A 484 -7.79 7.09 11.49
C GLN A 484 -7.92 7.42 9.99
N GLY A 485 -7.31 6.61 9.13
CA GLY A 485 -7.29 6.81 7.68
C GLY A 485 -6.31 7.89 7.22
N LYS A 486 -5.26 8.19 7.98
CA LYS A 486 -4.21 9.12 7.56
C LYS A 486 -3.05 8.35 6.91
N LEU A 487 -2.39 8.97 5.93
CA LEU A 487 -1.24 8.38 5.24
C LEU A 487 -0.07 8.15 6.22
N VAL A 488 0.45 6.93 6.20
CA VAL A 488 1.68 6.52 6.87
C VAL A 488 2.72 6.23 5.79
N LEU A 489 3.87 6.88 5.91
CA LEU A 489 4.99 6.75 4.98
C LEU A 489 6.11 5.95 5.65
N PRO A 490 6.92 5.20 4.87
CA PRO A 490 7.99 4.39 5.43
C PRO A 490 9.06 5.29 6.09
N GLN A 491 9.52 4.92 7.29
CA GLN A 491 10.61 5.62 7.98
C GLN A 491 11.95 5.05 7.52
N GLY A 492 12.89 5.93 7.09
CA GLY A 492 14.31 5.56 6.91
C GLY A 492 14.85 5.50 5.48
N GLU A 493 14.05 5.65 4.42
CA GLU A 493 14.54 5.68 3.04
C GLU A 493 14.25 7.04 2.35
N ALA A 494 15.29 7.68 1.82
CA ALA A 494 15.15 8.89 1.04
C ALA A 494 14.61 8.56 -0.37
N PHE A 495 13.29 8.50 -0.54
CA PHE A 495 12.65 8.38 -1.84
C PHE A 495 12.47 9.76 -2.49
N THR A 496 13.33 10.08 -3.46
CA THR A 496 13.28 11.34 -4.22
C THR A 496 13.11 11.05 -5.71
N PRO A 497 11.89 10.96 -6.23
CA PRO A 497 11.68 10.67 -7.64
C PRO A 497 12.23 11.81 -8.49
N ASP A 498 12.94 11.46 -9.57
CA ASP A 498 13.49 12.40 -10.57
C ASP A 498 12.78 12.28 -11.93
N SER A 499 11.78 11.40 -12.06
CA SER A 499 11.18 11.06 -13.36
C SER A 499 9.73 10.57 -13.21
N SER A 500 9.24 9.83 -14.20
CA SER A 500 7.88 9.30 -14.23
C SER A 500 7.53 8.46 -13.00
N VAL A 501 6.47 8.87 -12.30
CA VAL A 501 5.92 8.18 -11.12
C VAL A 501 4.57 7.55 -11.44
N ARG A 502 4.34 6.34 -10.94
CA ARG A 502 3.02 5.72 -10.86
C ARG A 502 2.62 5.49 -9.41
N ILE A 503 1.40 5.91 -9.08
CA ILE A 503 0.77 5.55 -7.81
C ILE A 503 -0.11 4.31 -8.09
N ASN A 504 0.14 3.20 -7.41
CA ASN A 504 -0.75 2.03 -7.38
C ASN A 504 -1.51 2.09 -6.05
N ILE A 505 -2.82 2.27 -6.11
CA ILE A 505 -3.68 2.17 -4.93
C ILE A 505 -4.24 0.75 -4.93
N VAL A 506 -3.75 -0.06 -4.01
CA VAL A 506 -4.03 -1.49 -3.91
C VAL A 506 -5.04 -1.71 -2.81
N GLY A 507 -6.11 -2.44 -3.10
CA GLY A 507 -7.10 -2.77 -2.09
C GLY A 507 -8.30 -3.51 -2.67
N HIS A 508 -9.07 -4.12 -1.77
CA HIS A 508 -10.35 -4.72 -2.10
C HIS A 508 -11.35 -3.69 -2.62
N PRO A 509 -12.28 -4.08 -3.53
CA PRO A 509 -13.30 -3.17 -4.05
C PRO A 509 -14.06 -2.49 -2.91
N GLU A 510 -14.47 -3.24 -1.88
CA GLU A 510 -15.19 -2.71 -0.72
C GLU A 510 -14.34 -1.71 0.07
N ALA A 511 -13.08 -2.01 0.35
CA ALA A 511 -12.18 -1.12 1.08
C ALA A 511 -11.91 0.18 0.30
N LEU A 512 -11.68 0.07 -1.01
CA LEU A 512 -11.48 1.22 -1.89
C LEU A 512 -12.76 2.07 -2.01
N GLU A 513 -13.94 1.43 -2.07
CA GLU A 513 -15.24 2.10 -2.10
C GLU A 513 -15.58 2.79 -0.76
N GLN A 514 -15.29 2.14 0.38
CA GLN A 514 -15.44 2.73 1.71
C GLN A 514 -14.59 3.97 1.90
N VAL A 515 -13.34 3.97 1.42
CA VAL A 515 -12.50 5.18 1.39
C VAL A 515 -13.12 6.24 0.47
N GLY A 516 -13.57 5.82 -0.70
CA GLY A 516 -14.29 6.64 -1.67
C GLY A 516 -13.40 7.57 -2.50
N ALA A 517 -13.89 7.90 -3.70
CA ALA A 517 -13.17 8.65 -4.74
C ALA A 517 -12.51 9.96 -4.25
N ARG A 518 -13.18 10.72 -3.38
CA ARG A 518 -12.68 12.01 -2.88
C ARG A 518 -11.45 11.84 -1.99
N LYS A 519 -11.46 10.88 -1.05
CA LYS A 519 -10.30 10.61 -0.19
C LYS A 519 -9.15 10.00 -0.98
N LEU A 520 -9.43 9.09 -1.92
CA LEU A 520 -8.41 8.55 -2.83
C LEU A 520 -7.68 9.67 -3.60
N ALA A 521 -8.42 10.67 -4.08
CA ALA A 521 -7.84 11.85 -4.73
C ALA A 521 -7.03 12.73 -3.76
N ASN A 522 -7.47 12.87 -2.50
CA ASN A 522 -6.70 13.56 -1.46
C ASN A 522 -5.38 12.83 -1.13
N TYR A 523 -5.38 11.50 -1.03
CA TYR A 523 -4.14 10.75 -0.77
C TYR A 523 -3.17 10.85 -1.94
N THR A 524 -3.68 10.77 -3.17
CA THR A 524 -2.87 10.97 -4.38
C THR A 524 -2.19 12.34 -4.36
N ASP A 525 -2.95 13.38 -3.99
CA ASP A 525 -2.45 14.74 -3.88
C ASP A 525 -1.39 14.89 -2.77
N GLN A 526 -1.66 14.35 -1.58
CA GLN A 526 -0.71 14.36 -0.46
C GLN A 526 0.61 13.68 -0.83
N LEU A 527 0.57 12.53 -1.50
CA LEU A 527 1.76 11.82 -1.97
C LEU A 527 2.52 12.63 -3.02
N VAL A 528 1.82 13.23 -3.98
CA VAL A 528 2.44 14.08 -5.02
C VAL A 528 3.18 15.27 -4.40
N ARG A 529 2.56 15.95 -3.43
CA ARG A 529 3.16 17.10 -2.74
C ARG A 529 4.31 16.70 -1.84
N HIS A 530 4.16 15.62 -1.07
CA HIS A 530 5.18 15.14 -0.14
C HIS A 530 6.50 14.85 -0.88
N TYR A 531 6.42 14.18 -2.04
CA TYR A 531 7.59 13.85 -2.86
C TYR A 531 7.94 14.91 -3.91
N LYS A 532 7.36 16.13 -3.81
CA LYS A 532 7.62 17.27 -4.71
C LYS A 532 7.46 16.94 -6.19
N ILE A 533 6.55 16.04 -6.54
CA ILE A 533 6.26 15.61 -7.91
C ILE A 533 5.58 16.74 -8.70
N ASP A 534 4.86 17.64 -8.03
CA ASP A 534 4.24 18.83 -8.61
C ASP A 534 5.18 20.06 -8.67
N SER A 535 6.39 19.99 -8.10
CA SER A 535 7.30 21.12 -8.09
C SER A 535 7.88 21.42 -9.47
N ILE A 536 8.12 22.69 -9.77
CA ILE A 536 8.77 23.14 -11.01
C ILE A 536 10.26 22.77 -10.98
N ASP A 537 10.85 22.73 -9.78
CA ASP A 537 12.29 22.46 -9.57
C ASP A 537 12.67 20.98 -9.75
N THR A 538 11.71 20.12 -10.10
CA THR A 538 11.94 18.68 -10.28
C THR A 538 11.50 18.21 -11.67
N GLN A 539 12.20 17.22 -12.21
CA GLN A 539 11.81 16.54 -13.45
C GLN A 539 10.73 15.47 -13.23
N ALA A 540 10.41 15.15 -11.98
CA ALA A 540 9.40 14.15 -11.65
C ALA A 540 7.99 14.58 -12.08
N TYR A 541 7.17 13.61 -12.47
CA TYR A 541 5.76 13.88 -12.76
C TYR A 541 4.91 12.64 -12.53
N LEU A 542 3.65 12.84 -12.14
CA LEU A 542 2.69 11.75 -12.03
C LEU A 542 2.18 11.36 -13.42
N ASN A 543 2.58 10.18 -13.90
CA ASN A 543 2.13 9.66 -15.18
C ASN A 543 0.80 8.89 -15.05
N ARG A 544 0.62 8.17 -13.94
CA ARG A 544 -0.55 7.32 -13.72
C ARG A 544 -0.89 7.16 -12.24
N ALA A 545 -2.17 7.24 -11.93
CA ALA A 545 -2.73 6.71 -10.70
C ALA A 545 -3.63 5.51 -11.02
N ALA A 546 -3.31 4.35 -10.48
CA ALA A 546 -3.96 3.09 -10.82
C ALA A 546 -4.68 2.51 -9.61
N LEU A 547 -5.99 2.28 -9.73
CA LEU A 547 -6.72 1.41 -8.82
C LEU A 547 -6.36 -0.04 -9.18
N VAL A 548 -5.79 -0.75 -8.22
CA VAL A 548 -5.38 -2.15 -8.29
C VAL A 548 -6.30 -2.95 -7.39
N GLY A 549 -7.41 -3.39 -7.99
CA GLY A 549 -8.50 -4.15 -7.36
C GLY A 549 -9.49 -4.57 -8.44
N CYS A 550 -10.37 -5.52 -8.13
CA CYS A 550 -11.37 -6.05 -9.05
C CYS A 550 -12.52 -5.05 -9.32
N LYS A 551 -13.16 -5.14 -10.49
CA LYS A 551 -14.50 -4.56 -10.79
C LYS A 551 -14.74 -3.08 -10.38
N ASN A 552 -13.72 -2.24 -10.35
CA ASN A 552 -13.78 -0.86 -9.85
C ASN A 552 -14.11 0.18 -10.94
N GLN A 553 -14.92 -0.16 -11.94
CA GLN A 553 -15.28 0.77 -13.04
C GLN A 553 -15.85 2.10 -12.51
N ALA A 554 -16.95 2.05 -11.76
CA ALA A 554 -17.65 3.22 -11.27
C ALA A 554 -16.78 4.06 -10.31
N LEU A 555 -16.02 3.39 -9.44
CA LEU A 555 -15.08 4.05 -8.54
C LEU A 555 -13.95 4.72 -9.31
N SER A 556 -13.39 4.08 -10.34
CA SER A 556 -12.29 4.65 -11.13
C SER A 556 -12.71 5.90 -11.90
N GLU A 557 -13.95 5.94 -12.41
CA GLU A 557 -14.51 7.13 -13.07
C GLU A 557 -14.72 8.26 -12.07
N SER A 558 -15.32 7.95 -10.92
CA SER A 558 -15.55 8.92 -9.85
C SER A 558 -14.22 9.46 -9.30
N TYR A 559 -13.24 8.59 -9.12
CA TYR A 559 -11.89 8.95 -8.69
C TYR A 559 -11.20 9.85 -9.71
N ALA A 560 -11.29 9.55 -11.01
CA ALA A 560 -10.76 10.43 -12.06
C ALA A 560 -11.40 11.83 -12.03
N LYS A 561 -12.73 11.91 -11.93
CA LYS A 561 -13.45 13.19 -11.80
C LYS A 561 -12.97 13.98 -10.58
N GLN A 562 -12.82 13.32 -9.43
CA GLN A 562 -12.32 13.95 -8.21
C GLN A 562 -10.85 14.38 -8.34
N LEU A 563 -10.00 13.56 -8.95
CA LEU A 563 -8.56 13.86 -9.13
C LEU A 563 -8.37 15.10 -10.01
N TYR A 564 -9.08 15.18 -11.14
CA TYR A 564 -8.94 16.27 -12.12
C TYR A 564 -9.48 17.63 -11.67
N THR A 565 -10.12 17.71 -10.50
CA THR A 565 -10.37 19.00 -9.83
C THR A 565 -9.08 19.72 -9.48
N ARG A 566 -7.98 18.97 -9.26
CA ARG A 566 -6.62 19.50 -9.03
C ARG A 566 -5.94 19.69 -10.37
N ARG A 567 -5.75 20.95 -10.80
CA ARG A 567 -5.26 21.27 -12.16
C ARG A 567 -3.92 20.59 -12.50
N TYR A 568 -2.97 20.53 -11.56
CA TYR A 568 -1.62 19.92 -11.77
C TYR A 568 -1.63 18.39 -11.86
N LEU A 569 -2.77 17.73 -11.61
CA LEU A 569 -2.91 16.28 -11.76
C LEU A 569 -3.65 15.88 -13.05
N ARG A 570 -4.09 16.84 -13.87
CA ARG A 570 -4.87 16.59 -15.09
C ARG A 570 -4.11 15.82 -16.17
N ASP A 571 -2.78 15.91 -16.16
CA ASP A 571 -1.94 15.19 -17.13
C ASP A 571 -1.67 13.72 -16.70
N ALA A 572 -2.03 13.34 -15.47
CA ALA A 572 -1.97 11.95 -15.02
C ALA A 572 -3.13 11.14 -15.60
N SER A 573 -2.86 9.89 -15.98
CA SER A 573 -3.93 8.94 -16.33
C SER A 573 -4.48 8.24 -15.09
N VAL A 574 -5.79 8.05 -15.01
CA VAL A 574 -6.41 7.20 -13.98
C VAL A 574 -6.80 5.87 -14.59
N THR A 575 -6.51 4.75 -13.92
CA THR A 575 -6.86 3.42 -14.47
C THR A 575 -7.62 2.56 -13.48
N GLY A 576 -8.67 1.90 -13.96
CA GLY A 576 -9.48 0.91 -13.23
C GLY A 576 -9.63 -0.41 -13.99
N ARG A 577 -10.54 -1.28 -13.54
CA ARG A 577 -10.80 -2.62 -14.10
C ARG A 577 -12.30 -2.87 -14.25
N LEU A 578 -12.66 -3.48 -15.37
CA LEU A 578 -14.02 -3.97 -15.63
C LEU A 578 -14.30 -5.31 -14.96
N GLY A 579 -13.29 -6.17 -14.86
CA GLY A 579 -13.43 -7.52 -14.29
C GLY A 579 -12.46 -7.83 -13.17
N ASP A 580 -12.27 -9.12 -12.93
CA ASP A 580 -11.44 -9.62 -11.83
C ASP A 580 -9.95 -9.53 -12.20
N MET A 581 -9.11 -9.31 -11.20
CA MET A 581 -7.66 -9.32 -11.38
C MET A 581 -6.94 -9.88 -10.16
N GLN A 582 -5.76 -10.45 -10.41
CA GLN A 582 -4.82 -10.82 -9.35
C GLN A 582 -3.47 -10.13 -9.55
N VAL A 583 -2.73 -9.99 -8.45
CA VAL A 583 -1.30 -9.71 -8.45
C VAL A 583 -0.57 -11.01 -8.12
N ASN A 584 0.31 -11.43 -9.01
CA ASN A 584 1.13 -12.64 -8.84
C ASN A 584 2.31 -12.33 -7.90
N LYS A 585 2.94 -13.38 -7.36
CA LYS A 585 4.12 -13.26 -6.48
C LYS A 585 5.28 -12.47 -7.11
N ASP A 586 5.44 -12.51 -8.42
CA ASP A 586 6.45 -11.73 -9.17
C ASP A 586 6.03 -10.27 -9.46
N GLY A 587 4.93 -9.81 -8.86
CA GLY A 587 4.33 -8.50 -9.06
C GLY A 587 3.71 -8.28 -10.45
N THR A 588 3.59 -9.32 -11.29
CA THR A 588 2.81 -9.24 -12.53
C THR A 588 1.31 -9.26 -12.22
N LYS A 589 0.50 -8.70 -13.14
CA LYS A 589 -0.95 -8.59 -12.99
C LYS A 589 -1.62 -9.47 -14.04
N THR A 590 -2.53 -10.35 -13.64
CA THR A 590 -3.27 -11.25 -14.54
C THR A 590 -4.76 -10.91 -14.49
N MET A 591 -5.43 -10.95 -15.66
CA MET A 591 -6.88 -10.81 -15.80
C MET A 591 -7.42 -11.93 -16.69
N ASN A 592 -8.74 -12.18 -16.67
CA ASN A 592 -9.34 -13.14 -17.61
C ASN A 592 -9.34 -12.58 -19.05
N SER A 593 -9.61 -13.43 -20.03
CA SER A 593 -9.52 -13.08 -21.47
C SER A 593 -10.46 -11.98 -21.90
N ASP A 594 -11.62 -11.91 -21.27
CA ASP A 594 -12.70 -11.00 -21.66
C ASP A 594 -12.67 -9.71 -20.83
N ASP A 595 -11.80 -9.66 -19.81
CA ASP A 595 -11.67 -8.53 -18.89
C ASP A 595 -10.83 -7.40 -19.49
N GLN A 596 -11.29 -6.18 -19.28
CA GLN A 596 -10.67 -4.98 -19.84
C GLN A 596 -10.18 -4.00 -18.76
N LYS A 597 -9.08 -3.33 -19.07
CA LYS A 597 -8.57 -2.19 -18.30
C LYS A 597 -9.20 -0.91 -18.79
N ILE A 598 -9.69 -0.08 -17.87
CA ILE A 598 -10.21 1.26 -18.18
C ILE A 598 -9.12 2.30 -17.96
N ILE A 599 -9.02 3.28 -18.86
CA ILE A 599 -8.07 4.38 -18.78
C ILE A 599 -8.81 5.71 -18.96
N HIS A 600 -8.89 6.49 -17.90
CA HIS A 600 -9.43 7.86 -17.87
C HIS A 600 -8.33 8.89 -18.10
N ARG A 601 -8.64 9.97 -18.82
CA ARG A 601 -7.74 11.09 -19.13
C ARG A 601 -8.50 12.42 -19.09
N TRP A 602 -7.82 13.50 -18.77
CA TRP A 602 -8.38 14.84 -18.93
C TRP A 602 -8.17 15.34 -20.36
N ASN A 603 -9.21 15.95 -20.94
CA ASN A 603 -9.15 16.70 -22.20
C ASN A 603 -9.24 18.21 -21.86
N HIS A 604 -8.16 18.96 -22.11
CA HIS A 604 -8.05 20.37 -21.72
C HIS A 604 -8.91 21.29 -22.59
N GLU A 605 -9.13 20.96 -23.87
CA GLU A 605 -10.02 21.69 -24.79
C GLU A 605 -11.49 21.67 -24.32
N SER A 606 -12.05 20.48 -24.13
CA SER A 606 -13.45 20.28 -23.69
C SER A 606 -13.66 20.45 -22.19
N GLN A 607 -12.56 20.54 -21.43
CA GLN A 607 -12.54 20.58 -19.96
C GLN A 607 -13.34 19.43 -19.32
N LYS A 608 -13.21 18.23 -19.88
CA LYS A 608 -13.93 17.03 -19.44
C LYS A 608 -13.01 15.81 -19.35
N SER A 609 -13.38 14.87 -18.49
CA SER A 609 -12.75 13.56 -18.44
C SER A 609 -13.24 12.71 -19.63
N THR A 610 -12.31 12.06 -20.31
CA THR A 610 -12.57 11.05 -21.35
C THR A 610 -12.03 9.70 -20.89
N TRP A 611 -12.53 8.60 -21.46
CA TRP A 611 -12.08 7.26 -21.12
C TRP A 611 -12.00 6.34 -22.33
N THR A 612 -11.19 5.30 -22.22
CA THR A 612 -11.00 4.23 -23.21
C THR A 612 -10.80 2.89 -22.50
N THR A 613 -11.03 1.77 -23.19
CA THR A 613 -10.66 0.44 -22.68
C THR A 613 -9.48 -0.16 -23.46
N GLN A 614 -8.77 -1.07 -22.81
CA GLN A 614 -7.65 -1.81 -23.39
C GLN A 614 -7.62 -3.23 -22.82
N SER A 615 -7.41 -4.24 -23.66
CA SER A 615 -7.21 -5.63 -23.23
C SER A 615 -5.92 -5.81 -22.39
N SER A 616 -5.90 -6.82 -21.52
CA SER A 616 -4.68 -7.19 -20.79
C SER A 616 -3.63 -7.78 -21.71
N ASN A 617 -2.35 -7.48 -21.48
CA ASN A 617 -1.24 -8.22 -22.11
C ASN A 617 -1.01 -9.58 -21.43
N ASN A 618 -1.41 -9.72 -20.17
CA ASN A 618 -1.31 -10.96 -19.40
C ASN A 618 -2.72 -11.46 -19.12
N VAL A 619 -3.14 -12.43 -19.91
CA VAL A 619 -4.44 -13.09 -19.84
C VAL A 619 -4.24 -14.51 -19.30
N GLY A 620 -5.04 -14.89 -18.30
CA GLY A 620 -5.01 -16.22 -17.72
C GLY A 620 -6.11 -16.39 -16.67
N LYS A 621 -6.28 -17.61 -16.15
CA LYS A 621 -7.26 -17.87 -15.08
C LYS A 621 -6.89 -17.04 -13.85
N VAL A 622 -7.77 -16.14 -13.45
CA VAL A 622 -7.66 -15.44 -12.16
C VAL A 622 -8.07 -16.40 -11.05
N LEU A 623 -7.12 -16.75 -10.18
CA LEU A 623 -7.28 -17.66 -9.05
C LEU A 623 -8.03 -16.95 -7.93
N ASP A 624 -9.13 -17.55 -7.45
CA ASP A 624 -10.01 -16.93 -6.47
C ASP A 624 -9.30 -16.53 -5.16
N HIS A 625 -8.31 -17.30 -4.69
CA HIS A 625 -7.50 -16.99 -3.50
C HIS A 625 -6.45 -15.87 -3.72
N LEU A 626 -6.23 -15.44 -4.95
CA LEU A 626 -5.38 -14.28 -5.29
C LEU A 626 -6.20 -13.11 -5.85
N LYS A 627 -7.53 -13.27 -5.92
CA LYS A 627 -8.42 -12.17 -6.29
C LYS A 627 -8.37 -11.14 -5.18
N LEU A 628 -8.05 -9.91 -5.58
CA LEU A 628 -8.31 -8.74 -4.75
C LEU A 628 -9.84 -8.52 -4.71
N GLY A 629 -10.57 -9.37 -3.98
CA GLY A 629 -12.02 -9.34 -3.85
C GLY A 629 -12.71 -10.61 -3.31
N LEU A 630 -12.02 -11.51 -2.60
CA LEU A 630 -12.66 -12.59 -1.85
C LEU A 630 -11.94 -12.76 -0.52
N ASP A 631 -12.68 -12.68 0.59
CA ASP A 631 -12.18 -13.02 1.91
C ASP A 631 -11.59 -14.44 1.90
N ASP A 632 -10.40 -14.56 2.48
CA ASP A 632 -9.79 -15.82 2.89
C ASP A 632 -10.78 -16.62 3.73
N GLU A 633 -11.54 -17.52 3.11
CA GLU A 633 -12.13 -18.69 3.75
C GLU A 633 -12.66 -19.65 2.68
N THR A 634 -11.74 -20.48 2.19
CA THR A 634 -11.96 -21.67 1.35
C THR A 634 -12.91 -21.46 0.17
N ALA A 635 -12.37 -21.12 -1.00
CA ALA A 635 -13.05 -21.37 -2.27
C ALA A 635 -13.19 -22.90 -2.45
N LEU A 636 -14.25 -23.46 -1.86
CA LEU A 636 -14.80 -24.73 -2.26
C LEU A 636 -15.10 -24.61 -3.76
N ASN A 637 -14.36 -25.36 -4.57
CA ASN A 637 -14.41 -25.36 -6.03
C ASN A 637 -15.72 -26.01 -6.51
N ILE A 638 -16.86 -25.41 -6.15
CA ILE A 638 -18.19 -25.97 -6.35
C ILE A 638 -18.82 -25.32 -7.58
N PRO A 639 -19.18 -26.13 -8.59
CA PRO A 639 -19.79 -25.65 -9.84
C PRO A 639 -21.08 -24.84 -9.59
N ASP A 640 -21.45 -23.99 -10.55
CA ASP A 640 -22.71 -23.22 -10.50
C ASP A 640 -23.95 -24.10 -10.67
N THR A 641 -23.75 -25.34 -11.10
CA THR A 641 -24.75 -26.38 -11.31
C THR A 641 -24.36 -27.64 -10.56
N LEU A 642 -25.29 -28.21 -9.79
CA LEU A 642 -25.18 -29.52 -9.16
C LEU A 642 -25.90 -30.58 -10.00
N THR A 643 -25.51 -31.84 -9.89
CA THR A 643 -26.29 -32.98 -10.41
C THR A 643 -26.98 -33.73 -9.28
N TYR A 644 -28.03 -34.49 -9.61
CA TYR A 644 -28.73 -35.32 -8.64
C TYR A 644 -27.80 -36.32 -7.93
N GLU A 645 -26.73 -36.78 -8.57
CA GLU A 645 -25.76 -37.69 -7.96
C GLU A 645 -24.94 -37.03 -6.85
N GLU A 646 -24.78 -35.71 -6.86
CA GLU A 646 -23.97 -34.96 -5.90
C GLU A 646 -24.71 -34.66 -4.59
N ILE A 647 -26.04 -34.67 -4.61
CA ILE A 647 -26.87 -34.50 -3.41
C ILE A 647 -27.06 -35.85 -2.69
N GLY A 648 -27.06 -35.79 -1.35
CA GLY A 648 -27.39 -36.90 -0.45
C GLY A 648 -28.87 -36.95 -0.11
N GLU A 649 -29.20 -37.68 0.95
CA GLU A 649 -30.58 -37.76 1.45
C GLU A 649 -31.05 -36.40 2.02
N PRO A 650 -32.35 -36.08 1.92
CA PRO A 650 -32.92 -34.90 2.55
C PRO A 650 -32.79 -35.04 4.07
N ILE A 651 -32.25 -34.02 4.72
CA ILE A 651 -32.06 -34.01 6.18
C ILE A 651 -33.14 -33.25 6.93
N ASP A 652 -33.80 -32.30 6.26
CA ASP A 652 -34.94 -31.58 6.81
C ASP A 652 -35.79 -30.97 5.69
N LYS A 653 -37.06 -30.68 5.98
CA LYS A 653 -38.02 -30.08 5.04
C LYS A 653 -38.80 -28.96 5.70
N GLY A 654 -38.51 -27.74 5.27
CA GLY A 654 -39.30 -26.55 5.57
C GLY A 654 -40.54 -26.41 4.69
N SER A 655 -41.27 -25.31 4.89
CA SER A 655 -42.47 -24.97 4.12
C SER A 655 -42.16 -24.65 2.65
N THR A 656 -41.00 -24.07 2.38
CA THR A 656 -40.59 -23.60 1.04
C THR A 656 -39.35 -24.29 0.49
N LYS A 657 -38.49 -24.84 1.35
CA LYS A 657 -37.22 -25.45 0.95
C LYS A 657 -37.00 -26.83 1.60
N VAL A 658 -36.29 -27.70 0.90
CA VAL A 658 -35.81 -29.00 1.40
C VAL A 658 -34.30 -28.93 1.49
N ALA A 659 -33.74 -29.30 2.64
CA ALA A 659 -32.30 -29.30 2.86
C ALA A 659 -31.70 -30.66 2.49
N TYR A 660 -30.77 -30.65 1.54
CA TYR A 660 -30.00 -31.82 1.13
C TYR A 660 -28.54 -31.69 1.56
N THR A 661 -27.94 -32.79 2.00
CA THR A 661 -26.48 -32.86 2.17
C THR A 661 -25.79 -32.96 0.82
N LEU A 662 -24.51 -32.59 0.74
CA LEU A 662 -23.69 -32.84 -0.45
C LEU A 662 -22.69 -33.96 -0.17
N LYS A 663 -22.65 -34.98 -1.05
CA LYS A 663 -21.83 -36.18 -0.83
C LYS A 663 -20.33 -35.87 -0.75
N ASN A 664 -19.86 -34.98 -1.63
CA ASN A 664 -18.45 -34.58 -1.70
C ASN A 664 -18.11 -33.38 -0.81
N HIS A 665 -19.13 -32.72 -0.24
CA HIS A 665 -18.99 -31.53 0.59
C HIS A 665 -19.86 -31.64 1.85
N PRO A 666 -19.49 -32.50 2.82
CA PRO A 666 -20.32 -32.82 3.97
C PRO A 666 -20.59 -31.61 4.89
N ASP A 667 -19.79 -30.57 4.79
CA ASP A 667 -19.90 -29.30 5.53
C ASP A 667 -20.83 -28.28 4.85
N LEU A 668 -21.51 -28.66 3.77
CA LEU A 668 -22.45 -27.80 3.05
C LEU A 668 -23.83 -28.45 2.91
N LEU A 669 -24.84 -27.60 2.79
CA LEU A 669 -26.20 -27.97 2.44
C LEU A 669 -26.65 -27.29 1.16
N PHE A 670 -27.43 -28.01 0.37
CA PHE A 670 -28.21 -27.45 -0.72
C PHE A 670 -29.66 -27.28 -0.25
N LEU A 671 -30.08 -26.03 -0.05
CA LEU A 671 -31.45 -25.68 0.29
C LEU A 671 -32.28 -25.53 -0.98
N GLN A 672 -32.84 -26.65 -1.44
CA GLN A 672 -33.62 -26.72 -2.68
C GLN A 672 -35.02 -26.12 -2.50
N LEU A 673 -35.45 -25.26 -3.41
CA LEU A 673 -36.82 -24.73 -3.44
C LEU A 673 -37.85 -25.82 -3.78
N GLY A 674 -38.97 -25.86 -3.06
CA GLY A 674 -40.08 -26.80 -3.25
C GLY A 674 -40.87 -26.60 -4.56
N LYS A 675 -41.39 -27.71 -5.10
CA LYS A 675 -42.05 -27.97 -6.42
C LYS A 675 -42.90 -26.84 -7.08
N ILE A 676 -42.30 -25.73 -7.48
CA ILE A 676 -42.80 -24.93 -8.61
C ILE A 676 -41.61 -24.54 -9.51
N PRO A 677 -41.36 -25.27 -10.61
CA PRO A 677 -40.26 -24.98 -11.51
C PRO A 677 -40.43 -23.60 -12.16
N GLY A 678 -39.39 -22.76 -12.12
CA GLY A 678 -39.22 -21.67 -13.08
C GLY A 678 -39.90 -20.32 -12.81
N ASN A 679 -40.61 -20.10 -11.69
CA ASN A 679 -41.13 -18.75 -11.42
C ASN A 679 -39.99 -17.81 -10.95
N ARG A 680 -39.61 -16.87 -11.82
CA ARG A 680 -38.54 -15.86 -11.60
C ARG A 680 -38.65 -15.13 -10.26
N ASN A 681 -39.86 -15.00 -9.70
CA ASN A 681 -40.07 -14.36 -8.41
C ASN A 681 -39.42 -15.13 -7.25
N TYR A 682 -39.45 -16.48 -7.26
CA TYR A 682 -38.84 -17.29 -6.20
C TYR A 682 -37.32 -17.35 -6.31
N VAL A 683 -36.77 -17.44 -7.53
CA VAL A 683 -35.31 -17.35 -7.72
C VAL A 683 -34.77 -15.99 -7.25
N ARG A 684 -35.54 -14.91 -7.49
CA ARG A 684 -35.23 -13.58 -6.93
C ARG A 684 -35.29 -13.57 -5.40
N GLN A 685 -36.23 -14.28 -4.79
CA GLN A 685 -36.29 -14.42 -3.33
C GLN A 685 -35.06 -15.15 -2.77
N LEU A 686 -34.58 -16.22 -3.41
CA LEU A 686 -33.35 -16.89 -2.99
C LEU A 686 -32.13 -15.95 -3.02
N LYS A 687 -32.02 -15.12 -4.08
CA LYS A 687 -30.96 -14.08 -4.16
C LYS A 687 -31.11 -13.03 -3.06
N ASN A 688 -32.33 -12.59 -2.77
CA ASN A 688 -32.60 -11.63 -1.70
C ASN A 688 -32.27 -12.23 -0.33
N GLU A 689 -32.53 -13.52 -0.10
CA GLU A 689 -32.17 -14.22 1.13
C GLU A 689 -30.65 -14.24 1.35
N VAL A 690 -29.87 -14.60 0.33
CA VAL A 690 -28.39 -14.52 0.37
C VAL A 690 -27.94 -13.09 0.71
N ASN A 691 -28.54 -12.08 0.08
CA ASN A 691 -28.21 -10.67 0.35
C ASN A 691 -28.57 -10.24 1.78
N TRP A 692 -29.69 -10.69 2.33
CA TRP A 692 -30.07 -10.40 3.72
C TRP A 692 -29.16 -11.08 4.73
N ILE A 693 -28.79 -12.34 4.51
CA ILE A 693 -27.84 -13.05 5.35
C ILE A 693 -26.48 -12.33 5.35
N ASN A 694 -25.99 -11.93 4.17
CA ASN A 694 -24.77 -11.13 4.07
C ASN A 694 -24.92 -9.78 4.79
N LYS A 695 -26.08 -9.13 4.68
CA LYS A 695 -26.35 -7.87 5.40
C LYS A 695 -26.37 -8.05 6.91
N PHE A 696 -26.92 -9.14 7.42
CA PHE A 696 -26.88 -9.46 8.85
C PHE A 696 -25.45 -9.68 9.33
N ARG A 697 -24.62 -10.37 8.55
CA ARG A 697 -23.19 -10.51 8.85
C ARG A 697 -22.47 -9.17 8.89
N GLU A 698 -22.74 -8.25 7.94
CA GLU A 698 -22.22 -6.88 7.98
C GLU A 698 -22.63 -6.13 9.25
N LEU A 699 -23.85 -6.37 9.74
CA LEU A 699 -24.36 -5.79 10.98
C LEU A 699 -23.81 -6.46 12.25
N GLY A 700 -23.03 -7.53 12.13
CA GLY A 700 -22.49 -8.32 13.25
C GLY A 700 -23.45 -9.39 13.79
N ILE A 701 -24.58 -9.64 13.13
CA ILE A 701 -25.52 -10.70 13.49
C ILE A 701 -24.97 -12.04 12.98
N LYS A 702 -24.93 -13.04 13.86
CA LYS A 702 -24.43 -14.39 13.55
C LYS A 702 -25.41 -15.14 12.66
N THR A 703 -24.93 -15.68 11.53
CA THR A 703 -25.67 -16.49 10.55
C THR A 703 -24.77 -17.62 10.05
N PRO A 704 -25.30 -18.72 9.48
CA PRO A 704 -24.50 -19.61 8.65
C PRO A 704 -24.03 -18.84 7.40
N LYS A 705 -22.93 -19.26 6.79
CA LYS A 705 -22.46 -18.68 5.51
C LYS A 705 -23.38 -19.13 4.37
N TYR A 706 -24.03 -18.16 3.72
CA TYR A 706 -24.75 -18.38 2.48
C TYR A 706 -23.82 -18.04 1.31
N PHE A 707 -23.51 -19.02 0.47
CA PHE A 707 -22.49 -18.85 -0.58
C PHE A 707 -23.09 -18.22 -1.84
N LYS A 708 -24.03 -18.92 -2.48
CA LYS A 708 -24.65 -18.50 -3.74
C LYS A 708 -25.94 -19.27 -4.01
N VAL A 709 -26.74 -18.74 -4.93
CA VAL A 709 -27.83 -19.48 -5.56
C VAL A 709 -27.24 -20.38 -6.64
N VAL A 710 -27.57 -21.67 -6.62
CA VAL A 710 -27.15 -22.66 -7.61
C VAL A 710 -28.38 -23.33 -8.21
N SER A 711 -28.22 -23.94 -9.39
CA SER A 711 -29.21 -24.87 -9.92
C SER A 711 -28.74 -26.32 -9.80
N MET A 712 -29.69 -27.24 -9.76
CA MET A 712 -29.46 -28.67 -9.67
C MET A 712 -30.32 -29.37 -10.73
N LEU A 713 -29.69 -30.21 -11.56
CA LEU A 713 -30.39 -31.02 -12.56
C LEU A 713 -30.92 -32.29 -11.88
N GLY A 714 -32.26 -32.37 -11.77
CA GLY A 714 -32.95 -33.53 -11.22
C GLY A 714 -32.88 -34.77 -12.12
N LYS A 715 -33.23 -35.93 -11.56
CA LYS A 715 -33.33 -37.22 -12.30
C LYS A 715 -34.28 -37.18 -13.50
N ASP A 716 -35.22 -36.25 -13.48
CA ASP A 716 -36.23 -35.99 -14.51
C ASP A 716 -35.78 -34.93 -15.53
N ASN A 717 -34.50 -34.54 -15.53
CA ASN A 717 -33.93 -33.41 -16.27
C ASN A 717 -34.61 -32.06 -15.97
N GLN A 718 -35.35 -31.94 -14.87
CA GLN A 718 -35.88 -30.65 -14.43
C GLN A 718 -34.81 -29.87 -13.66
N GLU A 719 -34.74 -28.57 -13.92
CA GLU A 719 -33.84 -27.67 -13.19
C GLU A 719 -34.52 -27.24 -11.87
N HIS A 720 -33.87 -27.55 -10.76
CA HIS A 720 -34.26 -27.10 -9.42
C HIS A 720 -33.30 -26.01 -8.95
N HIS A 721 -33.82 -24.91 -8.41
CA HIS A 721 -32.99 -23.86 -7.84
C HIS A 721 -32.93 -23.97 -6.31
N GLY A 722 -31.78 -23.59 -5.74
CA GLY A 722 -31.61 -23.55 -4.30
C GLY A 722 -30.40 -22.72 -3.89
N ILE A 723 -30.12 -22.69 -2.59
CA ILE A 723 -28.99 -21.94 -2.02
C ILE A 723 -27.98 -22.94 -1.48
N LEU A 724 -26.71 -22.69 -1.79
CA LEU A 724 -25.60 -23.38 -1.14
C LEU A 724 -25.27 -22.66 0.17
N VAL A 725 -25.38 -23.38 1.30
CA VAL A 725 -25.16 -22.83 2.64
C VAL A 725 -24.19 -23.69 3.43
N GLU A 726 -23.52 -23.09 4.40
CA GLU A 726 -22.75 -23.78 5.42
C GLU A 726 -23.65 -24.69 6.26
N ARG A 727 -23.18 -25.91 6.51
CA ARG A 727 -23.84 -26.86 7.39
C ARG A 727 -23.38 -26.67 8.82
N ILE A 728 -24.30 -26.27 9.69
CA ILE A 728 -24.11 -26.36 11.13
C ILE A 728 -24.48 -27.79 11.57
N HIS A 729 -23.48 -28.60 11.93
CA HIS A 729 -23.69 -30.01 12.28
C HIS A 729 -24.43 -30.16 13.62
N ASP A 730 -25.27 -31.20 13.75
CA ASP A 730 -26.19 -31.49 14.88
C ASP A 730 -26.93 -30.27 15.44
N SER A 731 -27.25 -29.30 14.57
CA SER A 731 -28.11 -28.18 14.93
C SER A 731 -29.57 -28.56 14.93
N PHE A 732 -30.38 -27.85 15.70
CA PHE A 732 -31.84 -27.89 15.59
C PHE A 732 -32.40 -26.48 15.43
N MET A 733 -33.54 -26.40 14.75
CA MET A 733 -34.21 -25.13 14.49
C MET A 733 -35.04 -24.69 15.70
N VAL A 734 -35.00 -23.39 15.99
CA VAL A 734 -35.80 -22.72 17.01
C VAL A 734 -36.40 -21.43 16.47
N LYS A 735 -37.48 -20.99 17.10
CA LYS A 735 -38.21 -19.77 16.71
C LYS A 735 -38.77 -19.06 17.94
N PRO A 736 -38.37 -17.80 18.24
CA PRO A 736 -38.84 -17.08 19.42
C PRO A 736 -40.37 -17.03 19.47
N GLY A 737 -40.93 -17.43 20.61
CA GLY A 737 -42.38 -17.45 20.85
C GLY A 737 -43.15 -18.63 20.23
N TRP A 738 -42.50 -19.54 19.48
CA TRP A 738 -43.16 -20.68 18.84
C TRP A 738 -42.48 -22.02 19.13
N VAL A 739 -41.17 -22.13 18.88
CA VAL A 739 -40.40 -23.35 19.08
C VAL A 739 -39.36 -23.08 20.17
N PRO A 740 -39.50 -23.63 21.39
CA PRO A 740 -38.67 -23.27 22.53
C PRO A 740 -37.21 -23.74 22.39
N LEU A 741 -36.32 -23.10 23.15
CA LEU A 741 -34.98 -23.62 23.39
C LEU A 741 -35.08 -24.88 24.25
N LYS A 742 -34.24 -25.86 23.95
CA LYS A 742 -34.07 -27.06 24.78
C LYS A 742 -33.13 -26.76 25.93
N GLU A 743 -33.53 -27.01 27.17
CA GLU A 743 -32.77 -26.61 28.36
C GLU A 743 -31.35 -27.21 28.36
N GLU A 744 -31.19 -28.45 27.92
CA GLU A 744 -29.92 -29.18 27.86
C GLU A 744 -28.92 -28.63 26.82
N ARG A 745 -29.35 -27.65 26.01
CA ARG A 745 -28.56 -26.94 24.98
C ARG A 745 -28.32 -25.47 25.29
N ILE A 746 -28.91 -24.96 26.38
CA ILE A 746 -28.71 -23.57 26.79
C ILE A 746 -27.34 -23.44 27.43
N THR A 747 -26.52 -22.57 26.85
CA THR A 747 -25.20 -22.18 27.36
C THR A 747 -25.14 -20.66 27.55
N HIS A 748 -24.08 -20.17 28.18
CA HIS A 748 -23.77 -18.75 28.22
C HIS A 748 -23.56 -18.17 26.82
N LYS A 749 -23.11 -18.98 25.83
CA LYS A 749 -23.04 -18.55 24.42
C LYS A 749 -24.45 -18.28 23.88
N THR A 750 -25.43 -19.13 24.21
CA THR A 750 -26.85 -18.92 23.86
C THR A 750 -27.36 -17.59 24.41
N LEU A 751 -27.15 -17.35 25.71
CA LEU A 751 -27.58 -16.11 26.36
C LEU A 751 -26.91 -14.87 25.76
N ALA A 752 -25.60 -14.94 25.51
CA ALA A 752 -24.84 -13.87 24.90
C ALA A 752 -25.35 -13.55 23.48
N ASP A 753 -25.63 -14.57 22.67
CA ASP A 753 -26.17 -14.38 21.32
C ASP A 753 -27.59 -13.77 21.36
N ILE A 754 -28.45 -14.17 22.31
CA ILE A 754 -29.78 -13.56 22.52
C ILE A 754 -29.65 -12.08 22.90
N GLN A 755 -28.76 -11.76 23.83
CA GLN A 755 -28.53 -10.40 24.29
C GLN A 755 -27.94 -9.53 23.18
N ALA A 756 -26.97 -10.05 22.43
CA ALA A 756 -26.40 -9.37 21.27
C ALA A 756 -27.48 -9.07 20.23
N LEU A 757 -28.36 -10.02 19.92
CA LEU A 757 -29.46 -9.80 18.98
C LEU A 757 -30.47 -8.77 19.50
N LEU A 758 -30.84 -8.81 20.78
CA LEU A 758 -31.66 -7.76 21.43
C LEU A 758 -30.99 -6.37 21.36
N GLN A 759 -29.66 -6.31 21.51
CA GLN A 759 -28.89 -5.09 21.35
C GLN A 759 -28.91 -4.60 19.90
N HIS A 760 -28.78 -5.49 18.91
CA HIS A 760 -28.90 -5.13 17.49
C HIS A 760 -30.28 -4.55 17.18
N PHE A 761 -31.37 -5.15 17.68
CA PHE A 761 -32.69 -4.56 17.57
C PHE A 761 -32.76 -3.19 18.24
N SER A 762 -32.22 -3.03 19.45
CA SER A 762 -32.25 -1.75 20.17
C SER A 762 -31.46 -0.64 19.46
N ASN A 763 -30.28 -0.95 18.92
CA ASN A 763 -29.41 0.00 18.23
C ASN A 763 -29.89 0.33 16.81
N ASN A 764 -30.71 -0.53 16.20
CA ASN A 764 -31.20 -0.37 14.84
C ASN A 764 -32.74 -0.39 14.84
N PRO A 765 -33.41 0.76 15.01
CA PRO A 765 -34.87 0.86 15.05
C PRO A 765 -35.55 0.30 13.79
N ASP A 766 -34.86 0.40 12.65
CA ASP A 766 -35.35 -0.05 11.35
C ASP A 766 -35.04 -1.52 11.03
N LEU A 767 -34.30 -2.22 11.90
CA LEU A 767 -34.00 -3.64 11.71
C LEU A 767 -35.28 -4.47 11.88
N ILE A 768 -35.67 -5.16 10.80
CA ILE A 768 -36.85 -6.04 10.74
C ILE A 768 -36.42 -7.39 10.17
N ILE A 769 -36.73 -8.46 10.91
CA ILE A 769 -36.57 -9.84 10.48
C ILE A 769 -37.98 -10.42 10.44
N ALA A 770 -38.55 -10.60 9.24
CA ALA A 770 -39.95 -10.97 9.09
C ALA A 770 -40.23 -12.36 9.66
N ASP A 771 -39.30 -13.30 9.44
CA ASP A 771 -39.31 -14.62 10.04
C ASP A 771 -38.01 -14.85 10.81
N LEU A 772 -38.02 -14.55 12.12
CA LEU A 772 -36.86 -14.78 12.97
C LEU A 772 -36.76 -16.27 13.32
N GLN A 773 -36.16 -17.05 12.42
CA GLN A 773 -35.78 -18.44 12.66
C GLN A 773 -34.28 -18.52 12.93
N MET A 774 -33.87 -19.48 13.75
CA MET A 774 -32.46 -19.67 14.05
C MET A 774 -32.13 -21.15 14.19
N LEU A 775 -30.85 -21.48 13.95
CA LEU A 775 -30.27 -22.77 14.31
C LEU A 775 -29.54 -22.63 15.65
N VAL A 776 -29.75 -23.58 16.54
CA VAL A 776 -28.92 -23.76 17.74
C VAL A 776 -27.82 -24.75 17.39
N GLY A 777 -26.57 -24.29 17.37
CA GLY A 777 -25.39 -25.12 17.13
C GLY A 777 -25.06 -26.05 18.30
N ARG A 778 -24.07 -26.93 18.08
CA ARG A 778 -23.58 -27.88 19.08
C ARG A 778 -23.12 -27.22 20.39
N ASP A 779 -22.54 -26.03 20.29
CA ASP A 779 -22.04 -25.20 21.39
C ASP A 779 -23.10 -24.30 22.04
N GLY A 780 -24.36 -24.42 21.62
CA GLY A 780 -25.45 -23.55 22.04
C GLY A 780 -25.44 -22.17 21.36
N GLN A 781 -24.57 -21.91 20.38
CA GLN A 781 -24.63 -20.67 19.61
C GLN A 781 -25.85 -20.60 18.72
N LEU A 782 -26.32 -19.37 18.48
CA LEU A 782 -27.51 -19.09 17.70
C LEU A 782 -27.15 -18.47 16.36
N TYR A 783 -27.67 -19.06 15.29
CA TYR A 783 -27.42 -18.63 13.93
C TYR A 783 -28.73 -18.23 13.27
N VAL A 784 -28.92 -16.96 12.95
CA VAL A 784 -30.12 -16.47 12.26
C VAL A 784 -30.17 -17.02 10.84
N ILE A 785 -31.32 -17.58 10.44
CA ILE A 785 -31.56 -18.18 9.13
C ILE A 785 -32.94 -17.77 8.59
N ASP A 786 -33.12 -17.97 7.28
CA ASP A 786 -34.40 -17.83 6.55
C ASP A 786 -35.25 -16.60 6.97
N PRO A 787 -34.74 -15.36 6.82
CA PRO A 787 -35.43 -14.16 7.32
C PRO A 787 -36.78 -13.83 6.65
N ALA A 788 -37.19 -14.61 5.64
CA ALA A 788 -38.42 -14.43 4.86
C ALA A 788 -38.66 -13.01 4.31
N ASN A 789 -37.59 -12.25 4.00
CA ASN A 789 -37.71 -10.90 3.45
C ASN A 789 -37.82 -10.95 1.92
N PRO A 790 -38.96 -10.52 1.32
CA PRO A 790 -39.18 -10.66 -0.13
C PRO A 790 -38.40 -9.65 -0.97
N ASN A 791 -37.94 -8.54 -0.38
CA ASN A 791 -37.27 -7.42 -1.06
C ASN A 791 -35.77 -7.39 -0.75
N SER A 792 -34.98 -6.77 -1.63
CA SER A 792 -33.55 -6.53 -1.39
C SER A 792 -33.32 -5.59 -0.19
N PRO A 793 -32.23 -5.76 0.60
CA PRO A 793 -31.90 -4.88 1.74
C PRO A 793 -31.74 -3.38 1.39
N SER A 794 -31.60 -3.05 0.10
CA SER A 794 -31.46 -1.67 -0.40
C SER A 794 -32.78 -0.89 -0.49
N ILE A 795 -33.92 -1.53 -0.26
CA ILE A 795 -35.24 -0.92 -0.30
C ILE A 795 -35.70 -0.76 1.15
N GLN A 796 -35.98 0.47 1.61
CA GLN A 796 -36.67 0.72 2.88
C GLN A 796 -37.89 -0.19 2.94
N SER A 797 -37.83 -1.24 3.76
CA SER A 797 -38.79 -2.32 3.69
C SER A 797 -40.13 -1.86 4.27
N SER A 798 -41.01 -1.33 3.41
CA SER A 798 -42.42 -1.09 3.73
C SER A 798 -43.18 -2.42 3.67
N LEU A 799 -42.79 -3.39 4.50
CA LEU A 799 -43.59 -4.60 4.71
C LEU A 799 -44.84 -4.22 5.52
N PRO A 800 -46.05 -4.62 5.08
CA PRO A 800 -47.23 -4.54 5.93
C PRO A 800 -46.95 -5.27 7.25
N ASN A 801 -47.31 -4.67 8.39
CA ASN A 801 -47.09 -5.23 9.74
C ASN A 801 -45.62 -5.38 10.19
N SER A 802 -44.66 -4.71 9.55
CA SER A 802 -43.23 -4.76 9.89
C SER A 802 -42.92 -4.50 11.37
N GLN A 803 -43.59 -3.51 11.98
CA GLN A 803 -43.45 -3.20 13.40
C GLN A 803 -43.99 -4.32 14.31
N GLN A 804 -45.03 -5.03 13.87
CA GLN A 804 -45.59 -6.16 14.62
C GLN A 804 -44.63 -7.35 14.65
N PHE A 805 -43.98 -7.68 13.51
CA PHE A 805 -42.97 -8.74 13.46
C PHE A 805 -41.77 -8.43 14.34
N ARG A 806 -41.32 -7.17 14.34
CA ARG A 806 -40.26 -6.68 15.21
C ARG A 806 -40.63 -6.80 16.69
N MET A 807 -41.82 -6.34 17.09
CA MET A 807 -42.28 -6.45 18.48
C MET A 807 -42.32 -7.90 18.97
N LYS A 808 -42.92 -8.82 18.20
CA LYS A 808 -42.98 -10.24 18.53
C LYS A 808 -41.60 -10.88 18.65
N SER A 809 -40.68 -10.50 17.76
CA SER A 809 -39.28 -10.98 17.81
C SER A 809 -38.59 -10.53 19.10
N ILE A 810 -38.72 -9.25 19.46
CA ILE A 810 -38.13 -8.69 20.70
C ILE A 810 -38.76 -9.34 21.94
N GLU A 811 -40.08 -9.52 21.97
CA GLU A 811 -40.80 -10.17 23.07
C GLU A 811 -40.36 -11.63 23.25
N GLY A 812 -40.31 -12.40 22.17
CA GLY A 812 -39.85 -13.79 22.19
C GLY A 812 -38.39 -13.91 22.65
N LEU A 813 -37.50 -13.04 22.16
CA LEU A 813 -36.10 -13.01 22.58
C LEU A 813 -35.94 -12.63 24.05
N ARG A 814 -36.76 -11.71 24.58
CA ARG A 814 -36.77 -11.39 26.02
C ARG A 814 -37.22 -12.59 26.84
N GLY A 815 -38.26 -13.30 26.41
CA GLY A 815 -38.70 -14.54 27.05
C GLY A 815 -37.60 -15.61 27.08
N TRP A 816 -36.89 -15.80 25.96
CA TRP A 816 -35.74 -16.70 25.92
C TRP A 816 -34.55 -16.25 26.75
N ARG A 817 -34.26 -14.95 26.81
CA ARG A 817 -33.23 -14.41 27.70
C ARG A 817 -33.54 -14.78 29.14
N ASP A 818 -34.77 -14.55 29.59
CA ASP A 818 -35.18 -14.79 30.97
C ASP A 818 -35.21 -16.30 31.31
N ALA A 819 -35.70 -17.14 30.40
CA ALA A 819 -35.62 -18.59 30.53
C ALA A 819 -34.18 -19.10 30.58
N SER A 820 -33.31 -18.60 29.68
CA SER A 820 -31.89 -19.00 29.64
C SER A 820 -31.17 -18.58 30.92
N LEU A 821 -31.44 -17.37 31.43
CA LEU A 821 -30.92 -16.91 32.71
C LEU A 821 -31.34 -17.84 33.85
N ASN A 822 -32.59 -18.31 33.87
CA ASN A 822 -33.09 -19.21 34.91
C ASN A 822 -32.41 -20.59 34.85
N VAL A 823 -32.26 -21.17 33.66
CA VAL A 823 -31.58 -22.46 33.46
C VAL A 823 -30.12 -22.38 33.90
N LEU A 824 -29.40 -21.33 33.47
CA LEU A 824 -27.99 -21.14 33.85
C LEU A 824 -27.82 -20.89 35.36
N LYS A 825 -28.71 -20.10 35.98
CA LYS A 825 -28.72 -19.91 37.44
C LYS A 825 -28.95 -21.21 38.19
N THR A 826 -29.93 -22.00 37.76
CA THR A 826 -30.26 -23.29 38.39
C THR A 826 -29.06 -24.25 38.31
N PHE A 827 -28.42 -24.34 37.15
CA PHE A 827 -27.23 -25.18 36.98
C PHE A 827 -26.05 -24.72 37.88
N ASN A 828 -25.84 -23.40 38.02
CA ASN A 828 -24.71 -22.84 38.76
C ASN A 828 -24.93 -22.72 40.29
N GLN A 829 -26.17 -22.61 40.75
CA GLN A 829 -26.52 -22.42 42.18
C GLN A 829 -26.58 -23.73 42.98
N ASN A 830 -26.65 -24.87 42.31
CA ASN A 830 -26.71 -26.19 42.92
C ASN A 830 -25.48 -26.45 43.82
N LYS A 831 -25.75 -26.93 45.05
CA LYS A 831 -24.76 -27.06 46.14
C LYS A 831 -24.16 -28.47 46.26
N GLY A 832 -24.64 -29.44 45.49
CA GLY A 832 -24.15 -30.81 45.45
C GLY A 832 -22.97 -30.98 44.51
N MET A 833 -22.73 -32.24 44.13
CA MET A 833 -21.60 -32.63 43.30
C MET A 833 -21.86 -32.34 41.82
N HIS A 834 -20.83 -31.82 41.15
CA HIS A 834 -20.78 -31.72 39.69
C HIS A 834 -20.21 -33.02 39.12
N ALA A 835 -20.86 -33.60 38.12
CA ALA A 835 -20.26 -34.70 37.36
C ALA A 835 -19.99 -34.30 35.91
N ILE A 836 -18.84 -34.70 35.38
CA ILE A 836 -18.57 -34.70 33.94
C ILE A 836 -18.80 -36.11 33.39
N PHE A 837 -19.70 -36.22 32.42
CA PHE A 837 -19.96 -37.45 31.68
C PHE A 837 -19.25 -37.37 30.33
N VAL A 838 -18.50 -38.40 29.98
CA VAL A 838 -17.74 -38.45 28.72
C VAL A 838 -17.86 -39.83 28.09
N SER A 839 -18.04 -39.92 26.77
CA SER A 839 -18.14 -41.23 26.14
C SER A 839 -16.81 -41.98 26.20
N LYS A 840 -16.86 -43.30 26.36
CA LYS A 840 -15.69 -44.17 26.36
C LYS A 840 -14.87 -44.02 25.08
N GLU A 841 -15.54 -43.93 23.93
CA GLU A 841 -14.93 -43.77 22.61
C GLU A 841 -14.17 -42.43 22.47
N MET A 842 -14.63 -41.37 23.17
CA MET A 842 -13.91 -40.09 23.19
C MET A 842 -12.60 -40.19 23.96
N LEU A 843 -12.60 -40.87 25.11
CA LEU A 843 -11.39 -41.06 25.91
C LEU A 843 -10.38 -41.97 25.22
N GLU A 844 -10.84 -43.04 24.59
CA GLU A 844 -9.97 -43.96 23.84
C GLU A 844 -9.27 -43.26 22.65
N ARG A 845 -9.93 -42.28 22.02
CA ARG A 845 -9.33 -41.50 20.93
C ARG A 845 -8.42 -40.37 21.39
N ASP A 846 -8.56 -39.90 22.62
CA ASP A 846 -7.71 -38.83 23.17
C ASP A 846 -7.35 -39.07 24.66
N PRO A 847 -6.31 -39.89 24.89
CA PRO A 847 -5.81 -40.16 26.24
C PRO A 847 -5.27 -38.92 26.97
N GLU A 848 -4.82 -37.89 26.25
CA GLU A 848 -4.35 -36.63 26.86
C GLU A 848 -5.53 -35.81 27.42
N PHE A 849 -6.70 -35.90 26.79
CA PHE A 849 -7.93 -35.34 27.34
C PHE A 849 -8.36 -36.06 28.62
N GLU A 850 -8.29 -37.39 28.67
CA GLU A 850 -8.55 -38.16 29.89
C GLU A 850 -7.64 -37.71 31.04
N LYS A 851 -6.34 -37.60 30.78
CA LYS A 851 -5.36 -37.11 31.76
C LYS A 851 -5.69 -35.69 32.24
N SER A 852 -6.14 -34.82 31.35
CA SER A 852 -6.53 -33.45 31.67
C SER A 852 -7.80 -33.39 32.53
N LEU A 853 -8.80 -34.23 32.22
CA LEU A 853 -10.02 -34.40 33.01
C LEU A 853 -9.70 -34.88 34.44
N LEU A 854 -8.90 -35.93 34.57
CA LEU A 854 -8.53 -36.50 35.86
C LEU A 854 -7.70 -35.52 36.70
N ASN A 855 -6.76 -34.79 36.08
CA ASN A 855 -5.99 -33.75 36.75
C ASN A 855 -6.90 -32.62 37.25
N LYS A 856 -7.88 -32.19 36.44
CA LYS A 856 -8.89 -31.21 36.87
C LYS A 856 -9.70 -31.73 38.06
N ALA A 857 -10.14 -32.99 38.02
CA ALA A 857 -10.96 -33.57 39.07
C ALA A 857 -10.18 -33.78 40.38
N GLN A 858 -8.91 -34.19 40.31
CA GLN A 858 -8.02 -34.28 41.49
C GLN A 858 -7.83 -32.92 42.20
N LYS A 859 -7.97 -31.83 41.45
CA LYS A 859 -7.81 -30.45 41.92
C LYS A 859 -9.11 -29.84 42.45
N GLN A 860 -10.24 -30.53 42.32
CA GLN A 860 -11.58 -30.03 42.65
C GLN A 860 -12.30 -31.00 43.60
N GLN A 861 -12.73 -30.50 44.75
CA GLN A 861 -13.37 -31.33 45.77
C GLN A 861 -14.83 -31.67 45.44
N ASP A 862 -15.44 -30.97 44.48
CA ASP A 862 -16.84 -31.10 44.08
C ASP A 862 -17.05 -31.71 42.67
N LEU A 863 -16.01 -32.30 42.07
CA LEU A 863 -16.07 -32.85 40.70
C LEU A 863 -15.90 -34.38 40.64
N VAL A 864 -16.91 -35.05 40.08
CA VAL A 864 -16.90 -36.48 39.73
C VAL A 864 -16.68 -36.63 38.22
N VAL A 865 -15.91 -37.62 37.79
CA VAL A 865 -15.74 -37.94 36.36
C VAL A 865 -16.24 -39.34 36.10
N MET A 866 -17.19 -39.48 35.17
CA MET A 866 -17.75 -40.76 34.76
C MET A 866 -17.64 -40.90 33.25
N ASN A 867 -17.41 -42.12 32.78
CA ASN A 867 -17.62 -42.43 31.38
C ASN A 867 -18.84 -43.32 31.16
N TYR A 868 -19.32 -43.33 29.92
CA TYR A 868 -20.40 -44.20 29.48
C TYR A 868 -20.06 -44.83 28.12
N ASP A 869 -20.59 -46.01 27.85
CA ASP A 869 -20.46 -46.70 26.56
C ASP A 869 -21.74 -46.64 25.72
N ALA A 870 -21.67 -47.14 24.48
CA ALA A 870 -22.81 -47.20 23.56
C ALA A 870 -24.01 -48.01 24.06
N GLU A 871 -23.81 -48.94 25.01
CA GLU A 871 -24.87 -49.73 25.64
C GLU A 871 -25.55 -48.98 26.81
N GLY A 872 -25.02 -47.81 27.18
CA GLY A 872 -25.53 -46.98 28.27
C GLY A 872 -25.00 -47.38 29.64
N THR A 873 -23.94 -48.19 29.72
CA THR A 873 -23.31 -48.55 30.99
C THR A 873 -22.39 -47.43 31.45
N THR A 874 -22.53 -46.98 32.71
CA THR A 874 -21.69 -45.93 33.29
C THR A 874 -20.59 -46.52 34.18
N LYS A 875 -19.38 -45.92 34.14
CA LYS A 875 -18.27 -46.27 35.03
C LYS A 875 -17.61 -45.00 35.60
N VAL A 876 -17.35 -45.02 36.91
CA VAL A 876 -16.68 -43.91 37.61
C VAL A 876 -15.18 -43.98 37.36
N LEU A 877 -14.60 -42.87 36.89
CA LEU A 877 -13.16 -42.72 36.65
C LEU A 877 -12.47 -41.98 37.80
N TYR A 878 -13.14 -41.01 38.40
CA TYR A 878 -12.67 -40.30 39.59
C TYR A 878 -13.85 -39.85 40.44
N GLU A 879 -13.73 -39.99 41.76
CA GLU A 879 -14.70 -39.53 42.73
C GLU A 879 -13.97 -39.00 43.99
N PRO A 880 -14.26 -37.76 44.42
CA PRO A 880 -13.70 -37.22 45.66
C PRO A 880 -14.39 -37.82 46.89
N LYS A 881 -13.73 -37.75 48.05
CA LYS A 881 -14.27 -38.27 49.32
C LYS A 881 -15.32 -37.32 49.89
N THR A 882 -16.59 -37.52 49.55
CA THR A 882 -17.72 -36.68 49.96
C THR A 882 -19.03 -37.46 50.03
N ASN A 883 -19.98 -36.98 50.84
CA ASN A 883 -21.31 -37.58 51.00
C ASN A 883 -22.40 -36.85 50.18
N TYR A 884 -22.06 -35.79 49.45
CA TYR A 884 -23.01 -35.06 48.62
C TYR A 884 -23.41 -35.87 47.38
N LYS A 885 -24.70 -35.80 47.00
CA LYS A 885 -25.21 -36.37 45.75
C LYS A 885 -24.84 -35.51 44.54
N ILE A 886 -24.78 -36.13 43.36
CA ILE A 886 -24.62 -35.47 42.07
C ILE A 886 -25.94 -34.80 41.71
N ASP A 887 -25.96 -33.48 41.66
CA ASP A 887 -27.14 -32.68 41.36
C ASP A 887 -27.02 -31.90 40.04
N ARG A 888 -25.84 -31.94 39.42
CA ARG A 888 -25.63 -31.38 38.08
C ARG A 888 -24.65 -32.21 37.26
N ILE A 889 -24.97 -32.38 35.99
CA ILE A 889 -24.16 -33.19 35.07
C ILE A 889 -23.83 -32.39 33.80
N GLU A 890 -22.55 -32.34 33.45
CA GLU A 890 -22.06 -31.79 32.21
C GLU A 890 -21.60 -32.92 31.28
N VAL A 891 -22.31 -33.12 30.19
CA VAL A 891 -22.00 -34.14 29.19
C VAL A 891 -21.03 -33.54 28.17
N MET A 892 -19.80 -34.06 28.15
CA MET A 892 -18.77 -33.67 27.19
C MET A 892 -19.05 -34.29 25.83
N VAL A 893 -19.16 -33.44 24.81
CA VAL A 893 -19.39 -33.85 23.42
C VAL A 893 -18.29 -33.30 22.51
N ASP A 894 -18.01 -33.99 21.41
CA ASP A 894 -17.09 -33.55 20.37
C ASP A 894 -17.71 -33.73 18.98
N LYS A 895 -16.90 -33.60 17.92
CA LYS A 895 -17.39 -33.71 16.53
C LYS A 895 -17.99 -35.07 16.19
N SER A 896 -17.69 -36.10 16.96
CA SER A 896 -17.90 -37.49 16.57
C SER A 896 -18.94 -38.23 17.40
N ASN A 897 -19.44 -37.60 18.47
CA ASN A 897 -20.45 -38.16 19.34
C ASN A 897 -21.76 -37.41 19.17
N HIS A 898 -22.88 -38.14 19.23
CA HIS A 898 -24.19 -37.53 19.29
C HIS A 898 -24.52 -37.05 20.70
N PHE A 899 -25.36 -36.04 20.75
CA PHE A 899 -25.88 -35.52 22.01
C PHE A 899 -26.87 -36.49 22.66
N ILE A 900 -26.87 -36.48 23.98
CA ILE A 900 -27.73 -37.32 24.80
C ILE A 900 -29.05 -36.57 25.01
N SER A 901 -30.17 -37.17 24.65
CA SER A 901 -31.49 -36.62 24.97
C SER A 901 -31.79 -36.74 26.47
N GLU A 902 -32.75 -35.99 26.97
CA GLU A 902 -33.23 -36.11 28.35
C GLU A 902 -33.59 -37.55 28.71
N THR A 903 -34.33 -38.25 27.84
CA THR A 903 -34.69 -39.66 28.03
C THR A 903 -33.49 -40.60 28.09
N GLN A 904 -32.46 -40.35 27.25
CA GLN A 904 -31.23 -41.14 27.31
C GLN A 904 -30.46 -40.85 28.61
N MET A 905 -30.43 -39.58 29.04
CA MET A 905 -29.76 -39.18 30.28
C MET A 905 -30.43 -39.83 31.49
N GLU A 906 -31.76 -39.79 31.58
CA GLU A 906 -32.54 -40.51 32.61
C GLU A 906 -32.22 -42.00 32.64
N SER A 907 -32.04 -42.62 31.47
CA SER A 907 -31.65 -44.03 31.38
C SER A 907 -30.24 -44.28 31.92
N LEU A 908 -29.28 -43.40 31.63
CA LEU A 908 -27.88 -43.53 32.08
C LEU A 908 -27.73 -43.45 33.60
N ILE A 909 -28.60 -42.68 34.27
CA ILE A 909 -28.50 -42.44 35.72
C ILE A 909 -29.48 -43.25 36.56
N ARG A 910 -30.44 -43.95 35.93
CA ARG A 910 -31.58 -44.60 36.59
C ARG A 910 -31.21 -45.42 37.81
N ASP A 911 -30.12 -46.18 37.70
CA ASP A 911 -29.68 -47.13 38.74
C ASP A 911 -28.52 -46.59 39.60
N ASN A 912 -28.20 -45.29 39.50
CA ASN A 912 -27.13 -44.68 40.27
C ASN A 912 -27.67 -43.94 41.51
N PRO A 913 -27.60 -44.52 42.72
CA PRO A 913 -28.19 -43.95 43.94
C PRO A 913 -27.53 -42.64 44.40
N LYS A 914 -26.35 -42.31 43.84
CA LYS A 914 -25.62 -41.07 44.13
C LYS A 914 -26.11 -39.89 43.30
N VAL A 915 -26.93 -40.09 42.28
CA VAL A 915 -27.53 -39.00 41.51
C VAL A 915 -28.80 -38.52 42.21
N SER A 916 -28.98 -37.20 42.26
CA SER A 916 -30.15 -36.58 42.87
C SER A 916 -31.37 -36.67 41.95
N SER A 917 -32.57 -36.75 42.53
CA SER A 917 -33.83 -36.81 41.75
C SER A 917 -34.18 -35.48 41.06
N ASN A 918 -33.55 -34.37 41.46
CA ASN A 918 -33.68 -33.05 40.85
C ASN A 918 -32.42 -32.66 40.04
N MET A 919 -31.69 -33.65 39.55
CA MET A 919 -30.47 -33.43 38.77
C MET A 919 -30.79 -32.66 37.48
N VAL A 920 -29.99 -31.63 37.21
CA VAL A 920 -30.03 -30.90 35.93
C VAL A 920 -28.80 -31.25 35.10
N PHE A 921 -28.97 -31.43 33.79
CA PHE A 921 -27.84 -31.69 32.92
C PHE A 921 -27.80 -30.75 31.73
N ARG A 922 -26.61 -30.60 31.18
CA ARG A 922 -26.37 -29.87 29.95
C ARG A 922 -25.22 -30.50 29.18
N HIS A 923 -25.04 -30.04 27.95
CA HIS A 923 -23.88 -30.41 27.15
C HIS A 923 -22.83 -29.31 27.16
N ALA A 924 -21.57 -29.72 27.05
CA ALA A 924 -20.46 -28.82 26.80
C ALA A 924 -19.49 -29.43 25.80
N LEU A 925 -18.90 -28.58 24.97
CA LEU A 925 -17.96 -29.07 23.98
C LEU A 925 -16.59 -29.35 24.61
N LYS A 926 -15.97 -30.44 24.18
CA LYS A 926 -14.57 -30.76 24.52
C LYS A 926 -13.61 -29.60 24.21
N GLU A 927 -13.84 -28.87 23.12
CA GLU A 927 -13.01 -27.73 22.74
C GLU A 927 -13.12 -26.52 23.70
N ASP A 928 -14.27 -26.40 24.37
CA ASP A 928 -14.51 -25.40 25.42
C ASP A 928 -13.98 -25.86 26.79
N PHE A 929 -13.42 -27.07 26.89
CA PHE A 929 -12.90 -27.59 28.15
C PHE A 929 -11.73 -26.73 28.66
N SER A 930 -11.85 -26.32 29.93
CA SER A 930 -10.82 -25.60 30.66
C SER A 930 -10.28 -26.46 31.79
N ASN A 931 -8.94 -26.51 31.91
CA ASN A 931 -8.25 -27.09 33.07
C ASN A 931 -8.50 -26.30 34.37
N TYR A 932 -9.04 -25.08 34.25
CA TYR A 932 -9.43 -24.23 35.37
C TYR A 932 -10.94 -24.30 35.57
N GLN A 933 -11.37 -24.40 36.83
CA GLN A 933 -12.78 -24.28 37.19
C GLN A 933 -13.29 -22.87 36.96
N SER A 934 -12.45 -21.85 37.20
CA SER A 934 -12.82 -20.45 36.97
C SER A 934 -11.73 -19.66 36.27
N ASN A 935 -12.17 -18.74 35.42
CA ASN A 935 -11.38 -17.77 34.70
C ASN A 935 -11.89 -16.38 35.07
N ILE A 936 -11.08 -15.59 35.75
CA ILE A 936 -11.38 -14.18 36.01
C ILE A 936 -10.63 -13.37 34.96
N ILE A 937 -11.36 -12.60 34.16
CA ILE A 937 -10.81 -11.80 33.07
C ILE A 937 -10.95 -10.34 33.47
N VAL A 938 -9.83 -9.72 33.79
CA VAL A 938 -9.78 -8.30 34.10
C VAL A 938 -9.63 -7.54 32.80
N GLN A 939 -10.70 -6.85 32.38
CA GLN A 939 -10.60 -5.86 31.31
C GLN A 939 -9.87 -4.64 31.89
N ASN A 940 -8.55 -4.64 31.75
CA ASN A 940 -7.70 -3.65 32.41
C ASN A 940 -7.60 -2.34 31.60
N GLY A 941 -7.75 -2.42 30.28
CA GLY A 941 -7.79 -1.28 29.38
C GLY A 941 -9.19 -1.03 28.80
N ASN A 942 -9.47 0.22 28.43
CA ASN A 942 -10.70 0.63 27.75
C ASN A 942 -10.54 0.75 26.22
N SER A 943 -9.40 0.31 25.66
CA SER A 943 -9.24 0.26 24.21
C SER A 943 -10.20 -0.78 23.63
N GLU A 944 -10.69 -0.54 22.41
CA GLU A 944 -11.58 -1.48 21.73
C GLU A 944 -10.96 -2.88 21.61
N VAL A 945 -9.64 -2.95 21.38
CA VAL A 945 -8.87 -4.19 21.36
C VAL A 945 -8.91 -4.91 22.71
N ALA A 946 -8.69 -4.20 23.83
CA ALA A 946 -8.72 -4.79 25.16
C ALA A 946 -10.13 -5.29 25.55
N VAL A 947 -11.17 -4.53 25.20
CA VAL A 947 -12.58 -4.91 25.39
C VAL A 947 -12.90 -6.18 24.59
N LYS A 948 -12.59 -6.19 23.29
CA LYS A 948 -12.83 -7.35 22.42
C LYS A 948 -12.04 -8.57 22.86
N ALA A 949 -10.77 -8.38 23.25
CA ALA A 949 -9.91 -9.46 23.74
C ALA A 949 -10.41 -10.06 25.06
N ALA A 950 -10.85 -9.22 26.01
CA ALA A 950 -11.45 -9.68 27.26
C ALA A 950 -12.74 -10.47 27.00
N GLN A 951 -13.59 -9.96 26.10
CA GLN A 951 -14.82 -10.65 25.71
C GLN A 951 -14.54 -11.99 25.00
N ALA A 952 -13.61 -12.02 24.05
CA ALA A 952 -13.25 -13.24 23.33
C ALA A 952 -12.66 -14.30 24.28
N LEU A 953 -11.81 -13.89 25.24
CA LEU A 953 -11.29 -14.80 26.27
C LEU A 953 -12.40 -15.37 27.17
N ALA A 954 -13.42 -14.57 27.49
CA ALA A 954 -14.56 -15.02 28.28
C ALA A 954 -15.40 -16.01 27.47
N ASN A 955 -15.67 -15.67 26.21
CA ASN A 955 -16.47 -16.48 25.29
C ASN A 955 -15.84 -17.83 24.95
N LYS A 956 -14.52 -17.98 25.14
CA LYS A 956 -13.83 -19.26 24.99
C LYS A 956 -14.21 -20.27 26.08
N HIS A 957 -14.47 -19.81 27.29
CA HIS A 957 -14.88 -20.68 28.41
C HIS A 957 -16.02 -20.02 29.19
N PRO A 958 -17.16 -19.73 28.54
CA PRO A 958 -18.13 -18.77 29.07
C PRO A 958 -18.85 -19.30 30.30
N GLU A 959 -18.93 -20.62 30.43
CA GLU A 959 -19.46 -21.34 31.60
C GLU A 959 -18.62 -21.23 32.86
N SER A 960 -17.36 -20.83 32.72
CA SER A 960 -16.39 -20.75 33.80
C SER A 960 -15.66 -19.43 33.81
N SER A 961 -16.16 -18.41 33.11
CA SER A 961 -15.47 -17.13 32.96
C SER A 961 -16.33 -15.97 33.44
N ILE A 962 -15.70 -15.02 34.14
CA ILE A 962 -16.30 -13.72 34.43
C ILE A 962 -15.39 -12.61 33.93
N ILE A 963 -15.99 -11.51 33.48
CA ILE A 963 -15.25 -10.28 33.18
C ILE A 963 -15.43 -9.32 34.34
N VAL A 964 -14.33 -8.88 34.94
CA VAL A 964 -14.35 -7.84 35.98
C VAL A 964 -13.69 -6.57 35.47
N ARG A 965 -14.12 -5.43 36.02
CA ARG A 965 -13.62 -4.09 35.67
C ARG A 965 -13.25 -3.34 36.93
N PHE A 966 -12.51 -2.26 36.78
CA PHE A 966 -12.28 -1.30 37.86
C PHE A 966 -12.88 0.05 37.46
N ASP A 967 -13.51 0.74 38.40
CA ASP A 967 -13.99 2.11 38.19
C ASP A 967 -12.81 3.11 38.12
N ALA A 968 -13.13 4.39 37.89
CA ALA A 968 -12.13 5.45 37.82
C ALA A 968 -11.39 5.68 39.16
N ASP A 969 -12.00 5.30 40.28
CA ASP A 969 -11.43 5.41 41.62
C ASP A 969 -10.57 4.18 41.99
N GLY A 970 -10.54 3.16 41.12
CA GLY A 970 -9.76 1.94 41.29
C GLY A 970 -10.45 0.87 42.14
N ASN A 971 -11.77 0.95 42.33
CA ASN A 971 -12.56 -0.08 43.01
C ASN A 971 -13.02 -1.16 42.03
N LEU A 972 -13.03 -2.41 42.49
CA LEU A 972 -13.52 -3.55 41.71
C LEU A 972 -15.04 -3.42 41.44
N ILE A 973 -15.41 -3.40 40.17
CA ILE A 973 -16.80 -3.53 39.70
C ILE A 973 -17.06 -5.01 39.40
N THR A 974 -17.91 -5.63 40.22
CA THR A 974 -18.39 -7.01 40.00
C THR A 974 -19.53 -7.04 38.98
N PRO A 975 -19.64 -8.09 38.15
CA PRO A 975 -20.78 -8.27 37.25
C PRO A 975 -22.13 -8.22 37.99
N THR A 976 -23.11 -7.51 37.42
CA THR A 976 -24.45 -7.38 37.98
C THR A 976 -25.40 -8.54 37.65
N ASP A 977 -25.05 -9.42 36.71
CA ASP A 977 -25.91 -10.54 36.31
C ASP A 977 -25.87 -11.74 37.27
N GLY A 978 -24.81 -11.85 38.09
CA GLY A 978 -24.69 -12.81 39.19
C GLY A 978 -24.74 -14.28 38.75
N LEU A 979 -24.43 -14.56 37.48
CA LEU A 979 -24.63 -15.89 36.89
C LEU A 979 -23.63 -16.93 37.38
N TYR A 980 -22.40 -16.51 37.69
CA TYR A 980 -21.34 -17.40 38.10
C TYR A 980 -20.45 -16.74 39.16
N THR A 981 -20.19 -17.47 40.25
CA THR A 981 -19.22 -17.08 41.27
C THR A 981 -17.97 -17.96 41.13
N PRO A 982 -16.76 -17.38 41.01
CA PRO A 982 -15.52 -18.14 40.94
C PRO A 982 -15.35 -19.13 42.10
N LYS A 983 -14.99 -20.38 41.77
CA LYS A 983 -14.76 -21.51 42.67
C LYS A 983 -13.61 -22.38 42.13
N GLY A 984 -13.07 -23.25 42.98
CA GLY A 984 -11.97 -24.16 42.70
C GLY A 984 -10.70 -23.46 42.22
N ASN A 985 -10.02 -24.08 41.26
CA ASN A 985 -8.77 -23.55 40.74
C ASN A 985 -9.01 -22.39 39.75
N VAL A 986 -8.52 -21.21 40.12
CA VAL A 986 -8.76 -19.96 39.39
C VAL A 986 -7.58 -19.59 38.52
N ARG A 987 -7.88 -19.17 37.28
CA ARG A 987 -6.96 -18.43 36.40
C ARG A 987 -7.40 -16.97 36.28
N LEU A 988 -6.56 -16.07 36.74
CA LEU A 988 -6.73 -14.63 36.61
C LEU A 988 -5.99 -14.12 35.37
N ASN A 989 -6.66 -13.41 34.46
CA ASN A 989 -6.06 -12.81 33.26
C ASN A 989 -6.26 -11.30 33.27
N PHE A 990 -5.18 -10.53 33.29
CA PHE A 990 -5.24 -9.09 33.02
C PHE A 990 -5.06 -8.86 31.52
N VAL A 991 -6.01 -8.17 30.89
CA VAL A 991 -6.06 -7.98 29.43
C VAL A 991 -5.90 -6.50 29.08
N ASP A 992 -4.80 -6.17 28.40
CA ASP A 992 -4.48 -4.82 27.93
C ASP A 992 -3.29 -4.84 26.96
N HIS A 993 -2.94 -3.70 26.38
CA HIS A 993 -1.66 -3.52 25.72
C HIS A 993 -0.51 -3.66 26.72
N GLY A 994 0.57 -4.33 26.34
CA GLY A 994 1.70 -4.59 27.24
C GLY A 994 2.29 -3.36 27.89
N LYS A 995 2.39 -2.25 27.14
CA LYS A 995 2.91 -0.95 27.64
C LYS A 995 2.02 -0.35 28.74
N ASN A 996 0.73 -0.67 28.75
CA ASN A 996 -0.23 -0.13 29.72
C ASN A 996 -0.03 -0.75 31.11
N PHE A 997 0.41 -2.01 31.21
CA PHE A 997 0.78 -2.64 32.49
C PHE A 997 2.01 -2.01 33.16
N ALA A 998 2.71 -1.10 32.48
CA ALA A 998 3.92 -0.47 32.99
C ALA A 998 3.78 1.05 33.16
N LYS A 999 2.61 1.66 32.94
CA LYS A 999 2.45 3.13 33.00
C LYS A 999 1.15 3.55 33.70
N GLY A 1000 1.16 4.74 34.31
CA GLY A 1000 -0.04 5.41 34.80
C GLY A 1000 -0.81 4.64 35.88
N GLU A 1001 -2.13 4.63 35.77
CA GLU A 1001 -3.08 3.95 36.69
C GLU A 1001 -2.95 2.41 36.74
N ASN A 1002 -2.09 1.84 35.90
CA ASN A 1002 -1.81 0.42 35.80
C ASN A 1002 -0.34 0.09 36.11
N GLY A 1003 0.36 0.99 36.82
CA GLY A 1003 1.68 0.72 37.38
C GLY A 1003 1.69 -0.49 38.32
N MET A 1004 2.88 -1.05 38.56
CA MET A 1004 3.04 -2.36 39.23
C MET A 1004 2.40 -2.45 40.63
N GLU A 1005 2.47 -1.37 41.42
CA GLU A 1005 1.79 -1.26 42.72
C GLU A 1005 0.28 -1.33 42.57
N LYS A 1006 -0.32 -0.46 41.74
CA LYS A 1006 -1.75 -0.48 41.46
C LYS A 1006 -2.23 -1.81 40.89
N LEU A 1007 -1.44 -2.45 40.03
CA LEU A 1007 -1.76 -3.78 39.49
C LEU A 1007 -1.76 -4.85 40.58
N THR A 1008 -0.84 -4.74 41.55
CA THR A 1008 -0.78 -5.60 42.74
C THR A 1008 -2.00 -5.36 43.64
N ASP A 1009 -2.41 -4.10 43.84
CA ASP A 1009 -3.60 -3.74 44.60
C ASP A 1009 -4.87 -4.30 43.96
N LYS A 1010 -4.97 -4.24 42.62
CA LYS A 1010 -6.06 -4.87 41.86
C LYS A 1010 -6.11 -6.38 42.07
N VAL A 1011 -4.97 -7.07 42.07
CA VAL A 1011 -4.93 -8.51 42.42
C VAL A 1011 -5.41 -8.73 43.84
N LYS A 1012 -4.97 -7.91 44.80
CA LYS A 1012 -5.38 -8.02 46.20
C LYS A 1012 -6.89 -7.85 46.35
N GLN A 1013 -7.50 -6.83 45.72
CA GLN A 1013 -8.95 -6.63 45.74
C GLN A 1013 -9.72 -7.84 45.17
N ILE A 1014 -9.25 -8.40 44.04
CA ILE A 1014 -9.86 -9.59 43.43
C ILE A 1014 -9.69 -10.82 44.33
N TYR A 1015 -8.52 -10.99 44.95
CA TYR A 1015 -8.27 -12.06 45.90
C TYR A 1015 -9.18 -11.93 47.12
N ASP A 1016 -9.24 -10.76 47.76
CA ASP A 1016 -10.07 -10.50 48.93
C ASP A 1016 -11.57 -10.67 48.63
N THR A 1017 -12.00 -10.41 47.39
CA THR A 1017 -13.40 -10.57 46.95
C THR A 1017 -13.79 -12.02 46.67
N TYR A 1018 -12.90 -12.81 46.06
CA TYR A 1018 -13.26 -14.14 45.52
C TYR A 1018 -12.58 -15.33 46.20
N ALA A 1019 -11.50 -15.13 46.95
CA ALA A 1019 -10.81 -16.21 47.65
C ALA A 1019 -11.63 -16.67 48.88
N ASN A 1020 -11.80 -17.97 49.01
CA ASN A 1020 -12.44 -18.62 50.16
C ASN A 1020 -11.99 -20.09 50.23
N GLU A 1021 -12.51 -20.87 51.18
CA GLU A 1021 -12.17 -22.29 51.36
C GLU A 1021 -12.38 -23.17 50.12
N ASN A 1022 -13.26 -22.75 49.22
CA ASN A 1022 -13.57 -23.45 47.97
C ASN A 1022 -12.88 -22.81 46.75
N THR A 1023 -12.02 -21.80 46.90
CA THR A 1023 -11.39 -21.07 45.79
C THR A 1023 -9.89 -20.88 46.02
N TYR A 1024 -9.05 -21.32 45.08
CA TYR A 1024 -7.61 -21.06 45.13
C TYR A 1024 -7.06 -20.60 43.77
N PHE A 1025 -6.18 -19.61 43.78
CA PHE A 1025 -5.61 -19.02 42.57
C PHE A 1025 -4.40 -19.83 42.10
N ASP A 1026 -4.54 -20.54 40.98
CA ASP A 1026 -3.51 -21.41 40.42
C ASP A 1026 -2.61 -20.65 39.42
N ARG A 1027 -3.16 -19.64 38.73
CA ARG A 1027 -2.38 -18.83 37.77
C ARG A 1027 -2.88 -17.40 37.64
N ILE A 1028 -1.94 -16.46 37.56
CA ILE A 1028 -2.17 -15.05 37.19
C ILE A 1028 -1.40 -14.75 35.90
N ALA A 1029 -2.06 -14.16 34.90
CA ALA A 1029 -1.50 -13.94 33.58
C ALA A 1029 -1.62 -12.47 33.15
N LEU A 1030 -0.50 -11.89 32.73
CA LEU A 1030 -0.47 -10.62 32.00
C LEU A 1030 -0.64 -10.92 30.51
N VAL A 1031 -1.80 -10.57 29.96
CA VAL A 1031 -2.19 -10.82 28.57
C VAL A 1031 -2.02 -9.53 27.78
N GLY A 1032 -0.81 -9.35 27.24
CA GLY A 1032 -0.42 -8.24 26.37
C GLY A 1032 0.99 -8.42 25.80
N CYS A 1033 1.31 -7.69 24.73
CA CYS A 1033 2.58 -7.81 24.00
C CYS A 1033 3.80 -7.51 24.87
N ASP A 1034 4.85 -8.33 24.72
CA ASP A 1034 6.19 -8.13 25.28
C ASP A 1034 6.27 -7.78 26.79
N THR A 1035 5.29 -8.24 27.58
CA THR A 1035 5.21 -8.05 29.04
C THR A 1035 6.40 -8.61 29.83
N SER A 1036 7.28 -9.38 29.19
CA SER A 1036 8.52 -9.89 29.77
C SER A 1036 9.73 -8.97 29.59
N ARG A 1037 9.77 -8.11 28.57
CA ARG A 1037 10.90 -7.19 28.30
C ARG A 1037 10.64 -5.76 28.70
N ILE A 1038 9.36 -5.35 28.77
CA ILE A 1038 8.97 -4.02 29.21
C ILE A 1038 9.56 -3.74 30.60
N ARG A 1039 10.20 -2.57 30.76
CA ARG A 1039 10.90 -2.11 31.98
C ARG A 1039 11.87 -3.14 32.59
N GLN A 1040 12.69 -3.78 31.74
CA GLN A 1040 13.72 -4.75 32.18
C GLN A 1040 13.18 -5.96 32.95
N GLY A 1041 11.92 -6.38 32.71
CA GLY A 1041 11.37 -7.59 33.35
C GLY A 1041 10.05 -7.39 34.08
N LEU A 1042 9.09 -6.65 33.52
CA LEU A 1042 7.78 -6.37 34.15
C LEU A 1042 7.14 -7.62 34.77
N THR A 1043 7.01 -8.73 34.03
CA THR A 1043 6.38 -9.96 34.56
C THR A 1043 7.15 -10.55 35.76
N ARG A 1044 8.49 -10.53 35.73
CA ARG A 1044 9.33 -11.03 36.84
C ARG A 1044 9.13 -10.18 38.09
N ASN A 1045 9.17 -8.87 37.92
CA ASN A 1045 9.02 -7.92 39.02
C ASN A 1045 7.61 -7.95 39.60
N PHE A 1046 6.59 -8.09 38.75
CA PHE A 1046 5.21 -8.32 39.16
C PHE A 1046 5.08 -9.61 39.98
N ALA A 1047 5.69 -10.71 39.53
CA ALA A 1047 5.69 -11.96 40.30
C ALA A 1047 6.31 -11.79 41.70
N LYS A 1048 7.45 -11.09 41.78
CA LYS A 1048 8.08 -10.76 43.07
C LYS A 1048 7.14 -9.98 43.98
N MET A 1049 6.52 -8.91 43.48
CA MET A 1049 5.59 -8.11 44.29
C MET A 1049 4.37 -8.90 44.75
N ILE A 1050 3.81 -9.77 43.92
CA ILE A 1050 2.68 -10.63 44.31
C ILE A 1050 3.09 -11.58 45.43
N TYR A 1051 4.23 -12.27 45.31
CA TYR A 1051 4.67 -13.22 46.33
C TYR A 1051 5.11 -12.57 47.65
N ASP A 1052 5.61 -11.34 47.60
CA ASP A 1052 6.01 -10.57 48.79
C ASP A 1052 4.79 -9.97 49.50
N ASN A 1053 3.85 -9.39 48.76
CA ASN A 1053 2.72 -8.64 49.34
C ASN A 1053 1.46 -9.49 49.59
N ILE A 1054 1.32 -10.63 48.90
CA ILE A 1054 0.17 -11.53 49.05
C ILE A 1054 0.69 -12.97 49.22
N PRO A 1055 1.21 -13.34 50.41
CA PRO A 1055 1.89 -14.63 50.62
C PRO A 1055 1.04 -15.86 50.30
N ALA A 1056 -0.29 -15.76 50.41
CA ALA A 1056 -1.22 -16.82 50.05
C ALA A 1056 -1.18 -17.18 48.54
N LEU A 1057 -0.65 -16.29 47.70
CA LEU A 1057 -0.47 -16.51 46.26
C LEU A 1057 0.88 -17.12 45.89
N LYS A 1058 1.73 -17.53 46.86
CA LYS A 1058 3.00 -18.22 46.56
C LYS A 1058 2.83 -19.53 45.79
N THR A 1059 1.66 -20.15 45.85
CA THR A 1059 1.33 -21.34 45.05
C THR A 1059 0.89 -21.02 43.62
N ALA A 1060 0.61 -19.75 43.31
CA ALA A 1060 0.15 -19.33 41.98
C ALA A 1060 1.30 -19.14 40.99
N GLU A 1061 1.10 -19.58 39.76
CA GLU A 1061 2.01 -19.26 38.66
C GLU A 1061 1.76 -17.85 38.12
N ILE A 1062 2.82 -17.07 37.89
CA ILE A 1062 2.72 -15.76 37.26
C ILE A 1062 3.25 -15.84 35.84
N THR A 1063 2.42 -15.49 34.85
CA THR A 1063 2.78 -15.65 33.43
C THR A 1063 2.74 -14.36 32.63
N GLY A 1064 3.66 -14.26 31.66
CA GLY A 1064 3.78 -13.13 30.74
C GLY A 1064 4.21 -13.59 29.35
N ARG A 1065 4.54 -12.63 28.49
CA ARG A 1065 4.78 -12.84 27.05
C ARG A 1065 6.03 -12.11 26.58
N LYS A 1066 6.78 -12.74 25.68
CA LYS A 1066 7.92 -12.18 24.96
C LYS A 1066 7.54 -12.16 23.48
N GLY A 1067 7.58 -10.98 22.89
CA GLY A 1067 7.08 -10.75 21.54
C GLY A 1067 5.60 -10.34 21.48
N ASP A 1068 5.16 -10.04 20.27
CA ASP A 1068 3.80 -9.60 19.97
C ASP A 1068 2.79 -10.75 20.05
N MET A 1069 1.59 -10.43 20.51
CA MET A 1069 0.49 -11.38 20.63
C MET A 1069 -0.86 -10.74 20.33
N GLN A 1070 -1.83 -11.57 19.95
CA GLN A 1070 -3.23 -11.16 19.81
C GLN A 1070 -4.16 -12.21 20.41
N ILE A 1071 -5.40 -11.78 20.67
CA ILE A 1071 -6.51 -12.67 20.99
C ILE A 1071 -7.38 -12.75 19.74
N ASN A 1072 -7.56 -13.95 19.21
CA ASN A 1072 -8.43 -14.18 18.07
C ASN A 1072 -9.91 -14.11 18.49
N PRO A 1073 -10.87 -13.96 17.55
CA PRO A 1073 -12.30 -13.91 17.87
C PRO A 1073 -12.83 -15.13 18.66
N ASP A 1074 -12.21 -16.30 18.50
CA ASP A 1074 -12.51 -17.53 19.24
C ASP A 1074 -11.86 -17.59 20.66
N GLY A 1075 -11.19 -16.52 21.07
CA GLY A 1075 -10.48 -16.40 22.35
C GLY A 1075 -9.15 -17.16 22.42
N THR A 1076 -8.67 -17.75 21.31
CA THR A 1076 -7.32 -18.32 21.25
C THR A 1076 -6.26 -17.22 21.28
N LYS A 1077 -5.08 -17.56 21.83
CA LYS A 1077 -3.94 -16.63 21.95
C LYS A 1077 -2.92 -17.01 20.90
N THR A 1078 -2.64 -16.13 19.94
CA THR A 1078 -1.58 -16.31 18.94
C THR A 1078 -0.44 -15.35 19.20
N MET A 1079 0.77 -15.77 18.86
CA MET A 1079 1.99 -14.97 19.01
C MET A 1079 2.76 -14.93 17.70
N GLU A 1080 3.60 -13.90 17.54
CA GLU A 1080 4.54 -13.84 16.42
C GLU A 1080 5.51 -15.04 16.42
N ALA A 1081 6.11 -15.33 15.26
CA ALA A 1081 7.07 -16.41 15.13
C ALA A 1081 8.30 -16.15 16.03
N GLY A 1082 8.62 -17.11 16.90
CA GLY A 1082 9.68 -16.96 17.91
C GLY A 1082 9.22 -16.32 19.23
N GLY A 1083 7.93 -16.02 19.38
CA GLY A 1083 7.36 -15.56 20.65
C GLY A 1083 7.40 -16.63 21.75
N GLU A 1084 7.63 -16.21 23.00
CA GLU A 1084 7.76 -17.11 24.15
C GLU A 1084 6.75 -16.78 25.27
N LYS A 1085 6.20 -17.82 25.90
CA LYS A 1085 5.46 -17.70 27.15
C LYS A 1085 6.43 -17.86 28.32
N MET A 1086 6.48 -16.84 29.19
CA MET A 1086 7.27 -16.86 30.42
C MET A 1086 6.38 -17.29 31.60
N ILE A 1087 6.88 -18.19 32.44
CA ILE A 1087 6.22 -18.70 33.64
C ILE A 1087 7.17 -18.49 34.83
N TYR A 1088 6.68 -17.83 35.88
CA TYR A 1088 7.37 -17.62 37.14
C TYR A 1088 6.61 -18.35 38.26
N GLN A 1089 7.35 -19.04 39.11
CA GLN A 1089 6.82 -19.84 40.22
C GLN A 1089 7.70 -19.67 41.44
N TRP A 1090 7.10 -19.63 42.63
CA TRP A 1090 7.84 -19.70 43.88
C TRP A 1090 8.32 -21.12 44.15
N ASN A 1091 9.62 -21.31 44.38
CA ASN A 1091 10.16 -22.57 44.87
C ASN A 1091 10.34 -22.47 46.39
N GLY A 1092 9.53 -23.25 47.12
CA GLY A 1092 9.54 -23.27 48.59
C GLY A 1092 10.84 -23.81 49.17
N ASP A 1093 11.44 -24.83 48.55
CA ASP A 1093 12.66 -25.49 49.04
C ASP A 1093 13.89 -24.58 48.93
N LEU A 1094 13.95 -23.79 47.86
CA LEU A 1094 15.06 -22.88 47.57
C LEU A 1094 14.77 -21.45 48.03
N ASN A 1095 13.55 -21.14 48.47
CA ASN A 1095 13.10 -19.80 48.86
C ASN A 1095 13.37 -18.72 47.76
N VAL A 1096 13.22 -19.09 46.48
CA VAL A 1096 13.48 -18.21 45.32
C VAL A 1096 12.41 -18.33 44.23
N ILE A 1097 12.32 -17.32 43.37
CA ILE A 1097 11.47 -17.36 42.17
C ILE A 1097 12.22 -18.11 41.06
N THR A 1098 11.63 -19.18 40.56
CA THR A 1098 12.11 -19.94 39.41
C THR A 1098 11.40 -19.47 38.13
N ARG A 1099 12.05 -19.68 36.98
CA ARG A 1099 11.56 -19.26 35.66
C ARG A 1099 11.58 -20.43 34.70
N GLN A 1100 10.46 -20.64 34.00
CA GLN A 1100 10.35 -21.58 32.89
C GLN A 1100 9.89 -20.84 31.63
N THR A 1101 10.42 -21.25 30.48
CA THR A 1101 10.04 -20.73 29.16
C THR A 1101 9.35 -21.83 28.36
N LYS A 1102 8.25 -21.49 27.70
CA LYS A 1102 7.56 -22.39 26.77
C LYS A 1102 7.36 -21.67 25.44
N GLU A 1103 7.83 -22.27 24.35
CA GLU A 1103 7.53 -21.77 23.00
C GLU A 1103 6.02 -21.80 22.74
N SER A 1104 5.51 -20.79 22.03
CA SER A 1104 4.11 -20.84 21.59
C SER A 1104 3.92 -21.99 20.63
N LYS A 1105 2.92 -22.83 20.89
CA LYS A 1105 2.30 -23.58 19.80
C LYS A 1105 1.44 -22.59 18.99
N ARG A 1106 1.51 -22.68 17.67
CA ARG A 1106 0.75 -21.84 16.73
C ARG A 1106 -0.74 -21.89 17.01
#